data_AF-S9Q2D6-F1
#
_entry.id   AF-S9Q2D6-F1
#
_cell.length_a   1.000
_cell.length_b   1.000
_cell.length_c   1.000
_cell.angle_alpha   90.00
_cell.angle_beta   90.00
_cell.angle_gamma   90.00
#
_symmetry.space_group_name_H-M   'P 1'
#
loop_
_entity.id
_entity.type
_entity.pdbx_description
1 polymer ?
#
loop_
_entity_poly.entity_id
_entity_poly.type
_entity_poly.pdbx_seq_one_letter_code
_entity_poly.pdbx_strand_id
1 'polypeptide(L)'
;MLNYQCLETKSFCGTSHIELDGIHIYIDPGSDDSLEHPPVPEQPDLILLSHSDLSHLGGLVYAYHRYDWKNAHIYATLPVINMGRMTMLDAIKSNFVDDITKEQVNQVFDSIIALRYSQPTSLLGTCCGVSVTAYNAGHSLGGTLWSLIKESESILYAVDWNHSKDKHLNGTALYTNGHILEALNRPNTLITDANNALVSTPSRKKRDEAFIESVMSSLYKGGTVLLPVDSSSRVLELCCFLDSHWSSTQPPLPFPIFFLSPTSTKTIDYARSMIEWMGDNIVRDFGIDESLLEFRNIHTITDYSQLSSIGPGPKVILATSLTLDCGFSQQVLLNFMSQNSNDLILFTQKSRCQSSLARQFIRYWEQACKKSMDIPPPVGLYAEHNVKVKHMEALAGEELKHYQEEQLQKISRTAEDSALELRNKTILDEDLSSSSDEEDDEMGLAPEAPGAALGSALFLSGKSFDLNLRDHSVQNLQTKYKMFPYVEKRRRIDEFGEVVRPEDFATINEPMNNFEVEVSSSDNISLDPTGKRKWSEINDGIHGQNDDDFKEDIPSKVVTEDLMIRISCQVQFIDIEGLHDGRSLKTIIPQVNPRKLVLIHATDEEREDMKRTCSALSAFTKDVYLPKYEEAVNVSIDVNAFSLKLSDDLIRNLIWTKVGNCEVSHMLAKIEKPLDSETQDSEVNEEDAKRNDSDKEADHLPVLNPVTLRSDLARAPRAAPLLVGNTKLAELRKALLDQRISAELKGEGVLLCGGVVAVRKLSGGKITIEGGLSNQFFEVRKMIYKMLAIV
;
A
#
# COMPACT_ATOMS: atom_id res chain seq x y z
N MET A 1 0.73 -20.22 15.49
CA MET A 1 -0.73 -20.17 15.25
C MET A 1 -1.02 -19.02 14.31
N LEU A 2 -1.91 -19.22 13.33
CA LEU A 2 -2.34 -18.20 12.37
C LEU A 2 -3.82 -17.91 12.60
N ASN A 3 -4.11 -16.75 13.20
CA ASN A 3 -5.49 -16.27 13.38
C ASN A 3 -5.73 -15.08 12.45
N TYR A 4 -6.83 -15.14 11.72
CA TYR A 4 -7.33 -14.02 10.93
C TYR A 4 -8.50 -13.38 11.67
N GLN A 5 -8.49 -12.06 11.81
CA GLN A 5 -9.60 -11.30 12.38
C GLN A 5 -10.00 -10.17 11.44
N CYS A 6 -11.29 -10.12 11.13
CA CYS A 6 -11.90 -9.09 10.30
C CYS A 6 -12.30 -7.88 11.17
N LEU A 7 -11.64 -6.74 10.99
CA LEU A 7 -11.99 -5.46 11.64
C LEU A 7 -12.67 -4.51 10.64
N GLU A 8 -13.71 -5.00 9.95
CA GLU A 8 -14.45 -4.25 8.94
C GLU A 8 -15.67 -3.51 9.46
N THR A 9 -15.71 -2.19 9.36
CA THR A 9 -16.92 -1.44 9.70
C THR A 9 -18.10 -1.81 8.79
N LYS A 10 -19.33 -1.39 9.14
CA LYS A 10 -20.53 -1.63 8.31
C LYS A 10 -20.44 -1.04 6.89
N SER A 11 -19.49 -0.15 6.62
CA SER A 11 -19.22 0.42 5.29
C SER A 11 -18.28 -0.44 4.43
N PHE A 12 -17.88 -1.64 4.90
CA PHE A 12 -16.90 -2.53 4.25
C PHE A 12 -15.52 -1.88 4.05
N CYS A 13 -15.29 -0.71 4.65
CA CYS A 13 -13.97 -0.14 4.86
C CYS A 13 -13.46 -0.69 6.19
N GLY A 14 -12.27 -1.27 6.20
CA GLY A 14 -11.86 -2.10 7.31
C GLY A 14 -10.41 -2.52 7.24
N THR A 15 -9.97 -3.15 8.32
CA THR A 15 -8.60 -3.65 8.48
C THR A 15 -8.59 -5.15 8.63
N SER A 16 -7.70 -5.79 7.90
CA SER A 16 -7.40 -7.21 8.08
C SER A 16 -6.34 -7.37 9.15
N HIS A 17 -6.70 -7.98 10.29
CA HIS A 17 -5.75 -8.32 11.35
C HIS A 17 -5.33 -9.78 11.20
N ILE A 18 -4.02 -10.01 11.11
CA ILE A 18 -3.40 -11.34 11.01
C ILE A 18 -2.43 -11.50 12.19
N GLU A 19 -2.73 -12.45 13.06
CA GLU A 19 -1.83 -12.86 14.14
C GLU A 19 -1.02 -14.08 13.67
N LEU A 20 0.31 -13.95 13.61
CA LEU A 20 1.22 -14.99 13.12
C LEU A 20 2.32 -15.32 14.14
N ASP A 21 2.06 -16.35 14.95
CA ASP A 21 2.86 -16.76 16.12
C ASP A 21 3.20 -15.60 17.07
N GLY A 22 2.18 -14.81 17.43
CA GLY A 22 2.31 -13.66 18.33
C GLY A 22 2.80 -12.36 17.67
N ILE A 23 2.97 -12.35 16.34
CA ILE A 23 3.22 -11.12 15.57
C ILE A 23 1.88 -10.58 15.09
N HIS A 24 1.58 -9.31 15.38
CA HIS A 24 0.34 -8.64 14.99
C HIS A 24 0.52 -7.83 13.71
N ILE A 25 -0.01 -8.37 12.60
CA ILE A 25 0.08 -7.76 11.27
C ILE A 25 -1.28 -7.14 10.92
N TYR A 26 -1.30 -5.84 10.68
CA TYR A 26 -2.48 -5.11 10.23
C TYR A 26 -2.32 -4.75 8.76
N ILE A 27 -3.25 -5.19 7.92
CA ILE A 27 -3.26 -4.87 6.49
C ILE A 27 -4.44 -3.96 6.22
N ASP A 28 -4.16 -2.83 5.58
CA ASP A 28 -5.11 -1.83 5.12
C ASP A 28 -5.96 -1.20 6.25
N PRO A 29 -5.39 -0.32 7.10
CA PRO A 29 -6.16 0.52 8.01
C PRO A 29 -7.01 1.57 7.26
N GLY A 30 -8.06 1.10 6.61
CA GLY A 30 -9.03 1.90 5.86
C GLY A 30 -10.06 2.62 6.72
N SER A 31 -10.67 3.64 6.12
CA SER A 31 -11.83 4.35 6.66
C SER A 31 -12.75 4.80 5.52
N ASP A 32 -13.95 5.25 5.86
CA ASP A 32 -14.79 6.03 4.96
C ASP A 32 -14.47 7.53 5.07
N ASP A 33 -15.40 8.40 4.66
CA ASP A 33 -15.21 9.85 4.74
C ASP A 33 -15.12 10.37 6.20
N SER A 34 -15.40 9.54 7.21
CA SER A 34 -15.17 9.92 8.62
C SER A 34 -13.69 10.04 8.96
N LEU A 35 -12.81 9.32 8.24
CA LEU A 35 -11.38 9.16 8.58
C LEU A 35 -11.14 8.59 9.98
N GLU A 36 -12.16 7.96 10.59
CA GLU A 36 -12.04 7.28 11.87
C GLU A 36 -11.63 5.83 11.68
N HIS A 37 -10.88 5.28 12.64
CA HIS A 37 -10.48 3.88 12.65
C HIS A 37 -11.09 3.15 13.86
N PRO A 38 -11.72 1.96 13.67
CA PRO A 38 -12.33 1.23 14.77
C PRO A 38 -11.28 0.87 15.85
N PRO A 39 -11.69 0.81 17.14
CA PRO A 39 -10.76 0.47 18.20
C PRO A 39 -10.16 -0.92 17.99
N VAL A 40 -8.84 -1.02 18.13
CA VAL A 40 -8.12 -2.29 17.98
C VAL A 40 -7.81 -2.93 19.34
N PRO A 41 -7.82 -4.27 19.42
CA PRO A 41 -7.55 -4.98 20.67
C PRO A 41 -6.07 -4.94 21.07
N GLU A 42 -5.15 -5.02 20.09
CA GLU A 42 -3.71 -5.12 20.30
C GLU A 42 -2.94 -4.11 19.43
N GLN A 43 -1.70 -3.80 19.80
CA GLN A 43 -0.86 -2.90 19.02
C GLN A 43 -0.25 -3.63 17.81
N PRO A 44 -0.18 -2.98 16.63
CA PRO A 44 0.46 -3.57 15.46
C PRO A 44 1.98 -3.62 15.62
N ASP A 45 2.57 -4.75 15.25
CA ASP A 45 4.01 -4.86 14.98
C ASP A 45 4.33 -4.42 13.54
N LEU A 46 3.43 -4.76 12.61
CA LEU A 46 3.58 -4.56 11.18
C LEU A 46 2.29 -4.01 10.57
N ILE A 47 2.42 -2.97 9.75
CA ILE A 47 1.32 -2.41 8.96
C ILE A 47 1.68 -2.49 7.47
N LEU A 48 0.78 -3.03 6.65
CA LEU A 48 0.93 -3.10 5.20
C LEU A 48 -0.19 -2.33 4.51
N LEU A 49 0.15 -1.51 3.52
CA LEU A 49 -0.83 -0.73 2.73
C LEU A 49 -0.87 -1.22 1.28
N SER A 50 -2.05 -1.59 0.78
CA SER A 50 -2.25 -2.15 -0.55
C SER A 50 -2.55 -1.10 -1.62
N HIS A 51 -3.41 -0.14 -1.32
CA HIS A 51 -3.90 0.87 -2.27
C HIS A 51 -3.88 2.29 -1.67
N SER A 52 -3.99 3.30 -2.53
CA SER A 52 -3.83 4.73 -2.17
C SER A 52 -5.15 5.47 -1.89
N ASP A 53 -6.25 4.74 -1.75
CA ASP A 53 -7.59 5.26 -1.50
C ASP A 53 -8.00 5.16 -0.02
N LEU A 54 -9.02 5.91 0.37
CA LEU A 54 -9.47 5.97 1.77
C LEU A 54 -9.87 4.60 2.33
N SER A 55 -10.39 3.70 1.50
CA SER A 55 -10.84 2.39 1.97
C SER A 55 -9.71 1.46 2.42
N HIS A 56 -8.45 1.81 2.12
CA HIS A 56 -7.26 1.03 2.53
C HIS A 56 -6.33 1.77 3.48
N LEU A 57 -6.27 3.11 3.46
CA LEU A 57 -5.37 3.88 4.34
C LEU A 57 -6.02 5.02 5.13
N GLY A 58 -7.33 5.24 4.96
CA GLY A 58 -8.05 6.39 5.52
C GLY A 58 -8.03 6.47 7.05
N GLY A 59 -7.90 5.33 7.73
CA GLY A 59 -7.81 5.23 9.19
C GLY A 59 -6.39 5.28 9.74
N LEU A 60 -5.36 5.25 8.89
CA LEU A 60 -3.96 5.13 9.31
C LEU A 60 -3.52 6.29 10.21
N VAL A 61 -3.74 7.53 9.77
CA VAL A 61 -3.27 8.73 10.47
C VAL A 61 -3.99 8.89 11.81
N TYR A 62 -5.30 8.62 11.82
CA TYR A 62 -6.09 8.60 13.05
C TYR A 62 -5.53 7.58 14.05
N ALA A 63 -5.34 6.33 13.62
CA ALA A 63 -4.83 5.25 14.47
C ALA A 63 -3.40 5.52 14.95
N TYR A 64 -2.53 6.08 14.09
CA TYR A 64 -1.15 6.42 14.42
C TYR A 64 -1.05 7.38 15.62
N HIS A 65 -1.89 8.42 15.66
CA HIS A 65 -1.89 9.38 16.75
C HIS A 65 -2.74 8.96 17.95
N ARG A 66 -3.89 8.34 17.72
CA ARG A 66 -4.85 8.01 18.79
C ARG A 66 -4.48 6.74 19.56
N TYR A 67 -3.97 5.72 18.85
CA TYR A 67 -3.60 4.43 19.42
C TYR A 67 -2.08 4.25 19.58
N ASP A 68 -1.30 5.31 19.30
CA ASP A 68 0.16 5.37 19.45
C ASP A 68 0.91 4.28 18.65
N TRP A 69 0.52 4.06 17.38
CA TRP A 69 1.18 3.09 16.47
C TRP A 69 2.57 3.54 15.98
N LYS A 70 3.26 4.40 16.72
CA LYS A 70 4.57 4.95 16.34
C LYS A 70 5.67 3.89 16.27
N ASN A 71 5.51 2.81 17.02
CA ASN A 71 6.48 1.72 17.09
C ASN A 71 6.29 0.67 16.00
N ALA A 72 5.17 0.71 15.27
CA ALA A 72 4.87 -0.26 14.23
C ALA A 72 5.69 0.01 12.95
N HIS A 73 6.19 -1.05 12.31
CA HIS A 73 6.82 -0.91 11.01
C HIS A 73 5.76 -0.83 9.91
N ILE A 74 5.75 0.26 9.14
CA ILE A 74 4.76 0.46 8.07
C ILE A 74 5.45 0.27 6.72
N TYR A 75 4.89 -0.58 5.85
CA TYR A 75 5.41 -0.82 4.50
C TYR A 75 4.34 -0.59 3.43
N ALA A 76 4.76 0.02 2.33
CA ALA A 76 3.94 0.25 1.15
C ALA A 76 4.84 0.45 -0.07
N THR A 77 4.27 0.43 -1.28
CA THR A 77 5.01 0.84 -2.48
C THR A 77 5.12 2.35 -2.56
N LEU A 78 6.14 2.84 -3.29
CA LEU A 78 6.38 4.27 -3.44
C LEU A 78 5.14 5.06 -3.95
N PRO A 79 4.39 4.59 -4.98
CA PRO A 79 3.22 5.33 -5.41
C PRO A 79 2.07 5.29 -4.40
N VAL A 80 1.90 4.21 -3.63
CA VAL A 80 0.88 4.15 -2.56
C VAL A 80 1.17 5.20 -1.49
N ILE A 81 2.44 5.42 -1.13
CA ILE A 81 2.85 6.47 -0.18
C ILE A 81 2.52 7.86 -0.74
N ASN A 82 3.00 8.18 -1.94
CA ASN A 82 2.86 9.53 -2.50
C ASN A 82 1.39 9.86 -2.83
N MET A 83 0.69 8.93 -3.47
CA MET A 83 -0.72 9.12 -3.84
C MET A 83 -1.62 9.06 -2.60
N GLY A 84 -1.34 8.16 -1.66
CA GLY A 84 -2.09 8.06 -0.41
C GLY A 84 -1.99 9.34 0.43
N ARG A 85 -0.83 9.99 0.43
CA ARG A 85 -0.66 11.29 1.06
C ARG A 85 -1.57 12.34 0.41
N MET A 86 -1.68 12.36 -0.92
CA MET A 86 -2.60 13.27 -1.62
C MET A 86 -4.06 12.97 -1.25
N THR A 87 -4.45 11.70 -1.21
CA THR A 87 -5.80 11.28 -0.79
C THR A 87 -6.14 11.75 0.62
N MET A 88 -5.23 11.60 1.58
CA MET A 88 -5.47 12.05 2.95
C MET A 88 -5.57 13.58 3.03
N LEU A 89 -4.71 14.32 2.34
CA LEU A 89 -4.76 15.78 2.33
C LEU A 89 -6.03 16.31 1.63
N ASP A 90 -6.47 15.66 0.56
CA ASP A 90 -7.76 15.95 -0.10
C ASP A 90 -8.91 15.71 0.87
N ALA A 91 -8.97 14.53 1.50
CA ALA A 91 -10.05 14.16 2.40
C ALA A 91 -10.14 15.08 3.63
N ILE A 92 -9.02 15.44 4.25
CA ILE A 92 -9.01 16.37 5.40
C ILE A 92 -9.57 17.73 5.00
N LYS A 93 -9.13 18.28 3.86
CA LYS A 93 -9.60 19.58 3.37
C LYS A 93 -11.05 19.53 2.89
N SER A 94 -11.47 18.42 2.28
CA SER A 94 -12.82 18.19 1.75
C SER A 94 -13.86 17.93 2.86
N ASN A 95 -13.46 17.29 3.95
CA ASN A 95 -14.33 16.92 5.07
C ASN A 95 -14.29 17.91 6.24
N PHE A 96 -13.41 18.92 6.17
CA PHE A 96 -13.12 19.88 7.24
C PHE A 96 -12.82 19.18 8.57
N VAL A 97 -11.83 18.27 8.55
CA VAL A 97 -11.44 17.51 9.74
C VAL A 97 -10.44 18.34 10.55
N ASP A 98 -10.84 18.76 11.74
CA ASP A 98 -10.00 19.58 12.63
C ASP A 98 -9.02 18.73 13.46
N ASP A 99 -9.32 17.44 13.68
CA ASP A 99 -8.53 16.56 14.56
C ASP A 99 -7.20 16.09 13.96
N ILE A 100 -7.06 16.19 12.62
CA ILE A 100 -5.89 15.71 11.88
C ILE A 100 -5.29 16.85 11.08
N THR A 101 -4.05 17.22 11.40
CA THR A 101 -3.30 18.30 10.73
C THR A 101 -2.51 17.80 9.53
N LYS A 102 -2.16 18.71 8.61
CA LYS A 102 -1.34 18.39 7.42
C LYS A 102 0.05 17.88 7.82
N GLU A 103 0.62 18.42 8.88
CA GLU A 103 1.93 18.06 9.42
C GLU A 103 1.92 16.63 9.96
N GLN A 104 0.86 16.24 10.66
CA GLN A 104 0.65 14.87 11.13
C GLN A 104 0.59 13.87 9.97
N VAL A 105 -0.18 14.19 8.91
CA VAL A 105 -0.20 13.36 7.70
C VAL A 105 1.22 13.20 7.13
N ASN A 106 1.95 14.30 6.97
CA ASN A 106 3.31 14.24 6.43
C ASN A 106 4.23 13.36 7.30
N GLN A 107 4.18 13.53 8.62
CA GLN A 107 4.96 12.74 9.59
C GLN A 107 4.67 11.23 9.47
N VAL A 108 3.40 10.84 9.41
CA VAL A 108 3.01 9.42 9.27
C VAL A 108 3.54 8.86 7.96
N PHE A 109 3.30 9.55 6.84
CA PHE A 109 3.72 9.05 5.53
C PHE A 109 5.24 9.04 5.33
N ASP A 110 5.97 9.94 5.99
CA ASP A 110 7.45 9.92 5.99
C ASP A 110 8.02 8.71 6.76
N SER A 111 7.29 8.20 7.77
CA SER A 111 7.68 7.00 8.51
C SER A 111 7.49 5.69 7.74
N ILE A 112 6.71 5.70 6.65
CA ILE A 112 6.41 4.49 5.87
C ILE A 112 7.64 4.06 5.07
N ILE A 113 8.03 2.79 5.13
CA ILE A 113 9.14 2.22 4.37
C ILE A 113 8.67 1.82 2.97
N ALA A 114 9.38 2.31 1.95
CA ALA A 114 9.00 2.08 0.55
C ALA A 114 9.54 0.74 0.04
N LEU A 115 8.69 -0.05 -0.59
CA LEU A 115 9.04 -1.32 -1.23
C LEU A 115 8.89 -1.25 -2.75
N ARG A 116 9.58 -2.16 -3.43
CA ARG A 116 9.47 -2.39 -4.88
C ARG A 116 8.72 -3.68 -5.15
N TYR A 117 8.11 -3.77 -6.33
CA TYR A 117 7.46 -5.01 -6.76
C TYR A 117 8.46 -6.16 -6.89
N SER A 118 8.01 -7.36 -6.57
CA SER A 118 8.72 -8.63 -6.70
C SER A 118 10.06 -8.69 -5.95
N GLN A 119 10.27 -7.79 -4.99
CA GLN A 119 11.46 -7.77 -4.13
C GLN A 119 11.12 -8.35 -2.75
N PRO A 120 11.62 -9.56 -2.40
CA PRO A 120 11.45 -10.10 -1.06
C PRO A 120 12.21 -9.26 -0.04
N THR A 121 11.51 -8.84 1.01
CA THR A 121 12.07 -8.03 2.09
C THR A 121 11.89 -8.78 3.41
N SER A 122 13.00 -9.24 3.99
CA SER A 122 13.01 -9.83 5.32
C SER A 122 12.89 -8.74 6.37
N LEU A 123 11.93 -8.88 7.27
CA LEU A 123 11.67 -7.92 8.33
C LEU A 123 12.68 -8.10 9.48
N LEU A 124 12.98 -7.00 10.17
CA LEU A 124 13.89 -6.96 11.32
C LEU A 124 13.08 -6.80 12.62
N GLY A 125 13.71 -7.04 13.78
CA GLY A 125 13.07 -6.83 15.09
C GLY A 125 12.07 -7.91 15.49
N THR A 126 10.92 -7.51 16.05
CA THR A 126 9.85 -8.44 16.50
C THR A 126 9.27 -9.26 15.35
N CYS A 127 9.37 -8.75 14.12
CA CYS A 127 8.94 -9.40 12.89
C CYS A 127 10.02 -10.31 12.25
N CYS A 128 11.11 -10.62 12.95
CA CYS A 128 12.19 -11.43 12.43
C CYS A 128 11.68 -12.82 11.97
N GLY A 129 12.08 -13.23 10.76
CA GLY A 129 11.64 -14.48 10.14
C GLY A 129 10.42 -14.35 9.22
N VAL A 130 9.75 -13.20 9.20
CA VAL A 130 8.72 -12.89 8.20
C VAL A 130 9.37 -12.21 6.98
N SER A 131 9.12 -12.74 5.80
CA SER A 131 9.48 -12.14 4.52
C SER A 131 8.23 -11.62 3.83
N VAL A 132 8.26 -10.34 3.44
CA VAL A 132 7.16 -9.66 2.74
C VAL A 132 7.57 -9.38 1.30
N THR A 133 6.70 -9.69 0.35
CA THR A 133 6.90 -9.38 -1.08
C THR A 133 5.64 -8.73 -1.65
N ALA A 134 5.81 -7.58 -2.30
CA ALA A 134 4.73 -6.85 -2.97
C ALA A 134 4.63 -7.25 -4.44
N TYR A 135 3.43 -7.48 -4.97
CA TYR A 135 3.18 -7.78 -6.39
C TYR A 135 2.13 -6.83 -6.97
N ASN A 136 2.20 -6.51 -8.27
CA ASN A 136 1.24 -5.59 -8.89
C ASN A 136 -0.21 -6.11 -8.82
N ALA A 137 -1.13 -5.32 -8.26
CA ALA A 137 -2.57 -5.62 -8.21
C ALA A 137 -3.34 -5.12 -9.46
N GLY A 138 -2.81 -4.13 -10.18
CA GLY A 138 -3.39 -3.62 -11.43
C GLY A 138 -4.64 -2.72 -11.30
N HIS A 139 -5.04 -2.36 -10.08
CA HIS A 139 -6.22 -1.52 -9.81
C HIS A 139 -5.88 -0.02 -9.69
N SER A 140 -4.89 0.29 -8.86
CA SER A 140 -4.37 1.64 -8.60
C SER A 140 -2.89 1.73 -8.95
N LEU A 141 -2.37 2.94 -9.19
CA LEU A 141 -0.94 3.14 -9.36
C LEU A 141 -0.19 2.71 -8.09
N GLY A 142 0.75 1.77 -8.25
CA GLY A 142 1.47 1.16 -7.13
C GLY A 142 0.67 0.14 -6.31
N GLY A 143 -0.58 -0.17 -6.67
CA GLY A 143 -1.42 -1.09 -5.90
C GLY A 143 -0.83 -2.50 -5.76
N THR A 144 -0.89 -3.10 -4.56
CA THR A 144 -0.15 -4.34 -4.25
C THR A 144 -1.00 -5.51 -3.79
N LEU A 145 -0.62 -6.71 -4.22
CA LEU A 145 -0.87 -7.96 -3.52
C LEU A 145 0.30 -8.25 -2.58
N TRP A 146 0.01 -8.72 -1.37
CA TRP A 146 1.03 -9.03 -0.38
C TRP A 146 1.24 -10.54 -0.26
N SER A 147 2.47 -11.00 -0.48
CA SER A 147 2.90 -12.35 -0.14
C SER A 147 3.72 -12.32 1.15
N LEU A 148 3.21 -12.98 2.18
CA LEU A 148 3.86 -13.14 3.48
C LEU A 148 4.34 -14.57 3.60
N ILE A 149 5.63 -14.73 3.85
CA ILE A 149 6.26 -16.04 4.04
C ILE A 149 6.93 -16.05 5.40
N LYS A 150 6.56 -17.01 6.25
CA LYS A 150 7.22 -17.28 7.52
C LYS A 150 7.43 -18.78 7.63
N GLU A 151 8.70 -19.21 7.64
CA GLU A 151 9.09 -20.61 7.65
C GLU A 151 8.42 -21.46 6.54
N SER A 152 7.32 -22.17 6.87
CA SER A 152 6.56 -23.03 5.97
C SER A 152 5.15 -22.51 5.67
N GLU A 153 4.74 -21.40 6.29
CA GLU A 153 3.47 -20.73 6.06
C GLU A 153 3.61 -19.68 4.95
N SER A 154 2.73 -19.76 3.97
CA SER A 154 2.64 -18.81 2.85
C SER A 154 1.23 -18.22 2.79
N ILE A 155 1.12 -16.93 3.08
CA ILE A 155 -0.13 -16.19 3.06
C ILE A 155 -0.09 -15.24 1.86
N LEU A 156 -1.10 -15.32 1.01
CA LEU A 156 -1.32 -14.38 -0.07
C LEU A 156 -2.53 -13.53 0.27
N TYR A 157 -2.32 -12.23 0.44
CA TYR A 157 -3.37 -11.23 0.54
C TYR A 157 -3.54 -10.54 -0.82
N ALA A 158 -4.70 -10.74 -1.43
CA ALA A 158 -5.03 -10.27 -2.77
C ALA A 158 -6.43 -9.66 -2.78
N VAL A 159 -6.51 -8.40 -2.34
CA VAL A 159 -7.75 -7.61 -2.37
C VAL A 159 -7.69 -6.63 -3.54
N ASP A 160 -8.85 -6.30 -4.10
CA ASP A 160 -9.04 -5.21 -5.07
C ASP A 160 -8.09 -5.25 -6.27
N TRP A 161 -8.00 -6.42 -6.90
CA TRP A 161 -7.12 -6.66 -8.05
C TRP A 161 -7.87 -6.64 -9.38
N ASN A 162 -7.17 -6.24 -10.44
CA ASN A 162 -7.68 -6.18 -11.80
C ASN A 162 -6.84 -7.05 -12.75
N HIS A 163 -7.43 -8.07 -13.35
CA HIS A 163 -6.75 -8.90 -14.35
C HIS A 163 -6.70 -8.26 -15.74
N SER A 164 -7.60 -7.31 -16.03
CA SER A 164 -7.64 -6.62 -17.30
C SER A 164 -6.60 -5.50 -17.33
N LYS A 165 -6.06 -5.22 -18.52
CA LYS A 165 -5.17 -4.05 -18.71
C LYS A 165 -6.01 -2.79 -18.84
N ASP A 166 -5.59 -1.74 -18.14
CA ASP A 166 -6.14 -0.39 -18.27
C ASP A 166 -5.28 0.44 -19.24
N LYS A 167 -5.67 1.68 -19.53
CA LYS A 167 -4.84 2.54 -20.38
C LYS A 167 -3.50 2.85 -19.72
N HIS A 168 -3.54 3.12 -18.42
CA HIS A 168 -2.36 3.55 -17.66
C HIS A 168 -1.68 2.45 -16.83
N LEU A 169 -2.33 1.32 -16.59
CA LEU A 169 -1.80 0.22 -15.77
C LEU A 169 -1.79 -1.13 -16.51
N ASN A 170 -0.80 -1.93 -16.17
CA ASN A 170 -0.81 -3.37 -16.46
C ASN A 170 -1.81 -4.09 -15.55
N GLY A 171 -2.36 -5.21 -16.03
CA GLY A 171 -3.15 -6.11 -15.20
C GLY A 171 -2.32 -6.75 -14.07
N THR A 172 -3.02 -7.40 -13.15
CA THR A 172 -2.44 -8.01 -11.95
C THR A 172 -1.36 -9.03 -12.29
N ALA A 173 -0.30 -9.05 -11.47
CA ALA A 173 0.73 -10.07 -11.50
C ALA A 173 0.19 -11.47 -11.12
N LEU A 174 -0.96 -11.56 -10.44
CA LEU A 174 -1.58 -12.83 -10.06
C LEU A 174 -1.88 -13.71 -11.28
N TYR A 175 -2.41 -13.10 -12.35
CA TYR A 175 -2.86 -13.80 -13.54
C TYR A 175 -2.39 -13.09 -14.79
N THR A 176 -1.38 -13.65 -15.45
CA THR A 176 -0.78 -13.08 -16.66
C THR A 176 -0.75 -14.14 -17.76
N ASN A 177 -1.19 -13.76 -18.96
CA ASN A 177 -1.15 -14.62 -20.17
C ASN A 177 -1.77 -16.02 -20.00
N GLY A 178 -2.83 -16.14 -19.18
CA GLY A 178 -3.52 -17.42 -18.99
C GLY A 178 -2.93 -18.32 -17.91
N HIS A 179 -1.93 -17.84 -17.16
CA HIS A 179 -1.24 -18.59 -16.13
C HIS A 179 -1.14 -17.79 -14.83
N ILE A 180 -1.17 -18.51 -13.70
CA ILE A 180 -0.86 -17.95 -12.39
C ILE A 180 0.66 -17.85 -12.26
N LEU A 181 1.14 -16.74 -11.71
CA LEU A 181 2.56 -16.56 -11.42
C LEU A 181 3.06 -17.66 -10.48
N GLU A 182 4.19 -18.28 -10.80
CA GLU A 182 4.71 -19.44 -10.06
C GLU A 182 4.92 -19.13 -8.57
N ALA A 183 5.39 -17.93 -8.24
CA ALA A 183 5.58 -17.47 -6.86
C ALA A 183 4.27 -17.30 -6.06
N LEU A 184 3.14 -17.11 -6.75
CA LEU A 184 1.81 -16.91 -6.15
C LEU A 184 0.92 -18.15 -6.27
N ASN A 185 1.46 -19.23 -6.83
CA ASN A 185 0.71 -20.45 -7.07
C ASN A 185 0.59 -21.26 -5.77
N ARG A 186 -0.61 -21.77 -5.49
CA ARG A 186 -0.90 -22.70 -4.40
C ARG A 186 -0.42 -22.23 -3.00
N PRO A 187 -0.77 -21.00 -2.55
CA PRO A 187 -0.44 -20.55 -1.21
C PRO A 187 -1.14 -21.39 -0.14
N ASN A 188 -0.60 -21.38 1.08
CA ASN A 188 -1.21 -22.05 2.24
C ASN A 188 -2.57 -21.40 2.54
N THR A 189 -2.60 -20.08 2.63
CA THR A 189 -3.81 -19.29 2.86
C THR A 189 -3.91 -18.19 1.82
N LEU A 190 -5.04 -18.11 1.12
CA LEU A 190 -5.40 -16.98 0.27
C LEU A 190 -6.49 -16.16 0.96
N ILE A 191 -6.21 -14.89 1.21
CA ILE A 191 -7.17 -13.89 1.64
C ILE A 191 -7.47 -13.02 0.42
N THR A 192 -8.72 -13.00 -0.03
CA THR A 192 -9.15 -12.23 -1.21
C THR A 192 -10.54 -11.66 -0.95
N ASP A 193 -10.85 -10.55 -1.61
CA ASP A 193 -12.21 -10.05 -1.62
C ASP A 193 -13.12 -10.91 -2.51
N ALA A 194 -14.42 -10.82 -2.26
CA ALA A 194 -15.47 -11.41 -3.10
C ALA A 194 -16.39 -10.34 -3.71
N ASN A 195 -15.91 -9.09 -3.78
CA ASN A 195 -16.70 -7.99 -4.30
C ASN A 195 -17.02 -8.27 -5.78
N ASN A 196 -18.17 -7.83 -6.27
CA ASN A 196 -18.59 -8.07 -7.65
C ASN A 196 -18.77 -9.56 -8.05
N ALA A 197 -18.80 -10.53 -7.10
CA ALA A 197 -18.99 -11.95 -7.42
C ALA A 197 -20.28 -12.26 -8.21
N LEU A 198 -21.31 -11.43 -8.02
CA LEU A 198 -22.60 -11.51 -8.71
C LEU A 198 -22.68 -10.59 -9.95
N VAL A 199 -21.68 -9.75 -10.17
CA VAL A 199 -21.66 -8.75 -11.25
C VAL A 199 -21.02 -9.35 -12.49
N SER A 200 -21.73 -9.23 -13.61
CA SER A 200 -21.20 -9.56 -14.94
C SER A 200 -20.95 -8.27 -15.69
N THR A 201 -19.68 -7.94 -15.92
CA THR A 201 -19.33 -6.70 -16.62
C THR A 201 -19.35 -6.91 -18.14
N PRO A 202 -19.91 -5.97 -18.91
CA PRO A 202 -19.78 -5.99 -20.36
C PRO A 202 -18.34 -5.68 -20.80
N SER A 203 -18.02 -5.99 -22.05
CA SER A 203 -16.69 -5.76 -22.59
C SER A 203 -16.27 -4.29 -22.47
N ARG A 204 -14.98 -4.05 -22.18
CA ARG A 204 -14.44 -2.71 -22.00
C ARG A 204 -14.80 -1.76 -23.15
N LYS A 205 -14.69 -2.24 -24.40
CA LYS A 205 -15.07 -1.49 -25.59
C LYS A 205 -16.52 -0.96 -25.55
N LYS A 206 -17.49 -1.81 -25.16
CA LYS A 206 -18.89 -1.39 -25.05
C LYS A 206 -19.10 -0.34 -23.95
N ARG A 207 -18.38 -0.48 -22.83
CA ARG A 207 -18.42 0.47 -21.71
C ARG A 207 -17.86 1.82 -22.10
N ASP A 208 -16.71 1.82 -22.79
CA ASP A 208 -16.07 3.04 -23.30
C ASP A 208 -16.98 3.76 -24.31
N GLU A 209 -17.62 3.02 -25.22
CA GLU A 209 -18.59 3.57 -26.18
C GLU A 209 -19.81 4.19 -25.46
N ALA A 210 -20.41 3.47 -24.52
CA ALA A 210 -21.56 3.96 -23.77
C ALA A 210 -21.24 5.17 -22.88
N PHE A 211 -20.03 5.21 -22.30
CA PHE A 211 -19.56 6.33 -21.51
C PHE A 211 -19.48 7.60 -22.37
N ILE A 212 -18.78 7.53 -23.50
CA ILE A 212 -18.63 8.68 -24.41
C ILE A 212 -19.99 9.10 -24.97
N GLU A 213 -20.84 8.16 -25.38
CA GLU A 213 -22.18 8.46 -25.88
C GLU A 213 -22.99 9.26 -24.85
N SER A 214 -22.95 8.85 -23.58
CA SER A 214 -23.72 9.48 -22.51
C SER A 214 -23.19 10.87 -22.16
N VAL A 215 -21.87 11.02 -22.06
CA VAL A 215 -21.20 12.32 -21.86
C VAL A 215 -21.54 13.28 -22.98
N MET A 216 -21.32 12.88 -24.24
CA MET A 216 -21.54 13.74 -25.40
C MET A 216 -23.02 14.08 -25.60
N SER A 217 -23.92 13.13 -25.34
CA SER A 217 -25.37 13.38 -25.41
C SER A 217 -25.82 14.45 -24.43
N SER A 218 -25.28 14.48 -23.21
CA SER A 218 -25.58 15.53 -22.22
C SER A 218 -24.97 16.88 -22.63
N LEU A 219 -23.70 16.90 -23.06
CA LEU A 219 -23.02 18.13 -23.49
C LEU A 219 -23.70 18.82 -24.68
N TYR A 220 -24.10 18.06 -25.72
CA TYR A 220 -24.79 18.62 -26.88
C TYR A 220 -26.20 19.14 -26.56
N LYS A 221 -26.83 18.66 -25.48
CA LYS A 221 -28.09 19.20 -24.96
C LYS A 221 -27.89 20.45 -24.09
N GLY A 222 -26.65 20.92 -23.94
CA GLY A 222 -26.28 22.04 -23.09
C GLY A 222 -26.22 21.70 -21.60
N GLY A 223 -26.18 20.41 -21.24
CA GLY A 223 -26.02 19.96 -19.86
C GLY A 223 -24.56 19.92 -19.41
N THR A 224 -24.35 19.99 -18.10
CA THR A 224 -23.06 19.74 -17.44
C THR A 224 -22.96 18.28 -17.00
N VAL A 225 -21.78 17.68 -17.14
CA VAL A 225 -21.53 16.30 -16.69
C VAL A 225 -20.68 16.33 -15.43
N LEU A 226 -21.20 15.78 -14.34
CA LEU A 226 -20.48 15.55 -13.09
C LEU A 226 -20.03 14.08 -13.02
N LEU A 227 -18.73 13.88 -12.80
CA LEU A 227 -18.08 12.61 -12.56
C LEU A 227 -17.53 12.61 -11.13
N PRO A 228 -18.22 11.99 -10.16
CA PRO A 228 -17.66 11.78 -8.83
C PRO A 228 -16.48 10.83 -8.92
N VAL A 229 -15.32 11.25 -8.45
CA VAL A 229 -14.06 10.50 -8.53
C VAL A 229 -13.33 10.49 -7.20
N ASP A 230 -12.38 9.58 -7.07
CA ASP A 230 -11.36 9.61 -6.05
C ASP A 230 -10.25 10.64 -6.38
N SER A 231 -9.36 10.88 -5.43
CA SER A 231 -8.32 11.91 -5.51
C SER A 231 -7.05 11.51 -6.27
N SER A 232 -6.72 10.21 -6.35
CA SER A 232 -5.37 9.79 -6.80
C SER A 232 -5.26 8.41 -7.45
N SER A 233 -6.29 7.57 -7.37
CA SER A 233 -6.32 6.20 -7.88
C SER A 233 -6.96 6.14 -9.28
N ARG A 234 -8.28 6.01 -9.39
CA ARG A 234 -8.97 5.78 -10.67
C ARG A 234 -9.15 7.05 -11.49
N VAL A 235 -9.06 8.22 -10.87
CA VAL A 235 -9.12 9.51 -11.59
C VAL A 235 -8.09 9.58 -12.71
N LEU A 236 -6.89 8.99 -12.53
CA LEU A 236 -5.84 8.96 -13.56
C LEU A 236 -6.29 8.21 -14.82
N GLU A 237 -7.00 7.09 -14.68
CA GLU A 237 -7.55 6.35 -15.83
C GLU A 237 -8.58 7.21 -16.58
N LEU A 238 -9.45 7.91 -15.85
CA LEU A 238 -10.46 8.78 -16.47
C LEU A 238 -9.83 9.98 -17.17
N CYS A 239 -8.81 10.59 -16.58
CA CYS A 239 -8.05 11.67 -17.21
C CYS A 239 -7.36 11.20 -18.49
N CYS A 240 -6.62 10.08 -18.44
CA CYS A 240 -6.02 9.48 -19.64
C CYS A 240 -7.08 9.13 -20.69
N PHE A 241 -8.23 8.59 -20.25
CA PHE A 241 -9.30 8.17 -21.14
C PHE A 241 -9.94 9.34 -21.89
N LEU A 242 -10.34 10.39 -21.16
CA LEU A 242 -10.98 11.58 -21.69
C LEU A 242 -10.03 12.41 -22.57
N ASP A 243 -8.81 12.66 -22.11
CA ASP A 243 -7.84 13.46 -22.85
C ASP A 243 -7.46 12.80 -24.19
N SER A 244 -7.31 11.47 -24.20
CA SER A 244 -7.12 10.70 -25.44
C SER A 244 -8.30 10.89 -26.39
N HIS A 245 -9.54 10.84 -25.88
CA HIS A 245 -10.73 10.95 -26.71
C HIS A 245 -10.85 12.37 -27.30
N TRP A 246 -10.68 13.40 -26.48
CA TRP A 246 -10.71 14.80 -26.91
C TRP A 246 -9.64 15.10 -27.96
N SER A 247 -8.42 14.59 -27.76
CA SER A 247 -7.32 14.77 -28.73
C SER A 247 -7.55 14.02 -30.04
N SER A 248 -8.17 12.84 -30.00
CA SER A 248 -8.45 12.03 -31.20
C SER A 248 -9.63 12.53 -32.04
N THR A 249 -10.52 13.34 -31.46
CA THR A 249 -11.77 13.74 -32.10
C THR A 249 -11.55 14.94 -33.03
N GLN A 250 -12.09 14.85 -34.25
CA GLN A 250 -12.01 15.90 -35.26
C GLN A 250 -13.42 16.21 -35.81
N PRO A 251 -13.86 17.49 -35.81
CA PRO A 251 -13.16 18.69 -35.33
C PRO A 251 -12.97 18.73 -33.81
N PRO A 252 -12.06 19.59 -33.28
CA PRO A 252 -11.84 19.73 -31.84
C PRO A 252 -13.13 20.03 -31.08
N LEU A 253 -13.31 19.36 -29.94
CA LEU A 253 -14.50 19.52 -29.12
C LEU A 253 -14.46 20.85 -28.35
N PRO A 254 -15.54 21.66 -28.35
CA PRO A 254 -15.57 22.96 -27.69
C PRO A 254 -15.84 22.88 -26.17
N PHE A 255 -15.98 21.67 -25.63
CA PHE A 255 -16.40 21.44 -24.24
C PHE A 255 -15.16 21.27 -23.35
N PRO A 256 -14.95 22.14 -22.33
CA PRO A 256 -13.83 22.02 -21.42
C PRO A 256 -14.03 20.90 -20.38
N ILE A 257 -12.92 20.31 -19.94
CA ILE A 257 -12.89 19.31 -18.87
C ILE A 257 -12.14 19.90 -17.67
N PHE A 258 -12.73 19.80 -16.49
CA PHE A 258 -12.13 20.27 -15.24
C PHE A 258 -11.92 19.12 -14.27
N PHE A 259 -10.76 19.08 -13.62
CA PHE A 259 -10.47 18.19 -12.50
C PHE A 259 -10.38 19.00 -11.21
N LEU A 260 -11.40 18.84 -10.35
CA LEU A 260 -11.56 19.53 -9.08
C LEU A 260 -11.10 18.63 -7.95
N SER A 261 -9.96 18.98 -7.38
CA SER A 261 -9.39 18.38 -6.17
C SER A 261 -8.42 19.38 -5.57
N PRO A 262 -8.38 19.56 -4.23
CA PRO A 262 -7.39 20.43 -3.61
C PRO A 262 -5.95 20.00 -3.88
N THR A 263 -5.73 18.73 -4.25
CA THR A 263 -4.42 18.16 -4.58
C THR A 263 -4.26 17.81 -6.06
N SER A 264 -5.19 18.23 -6.94
CA SER A 264 -5.25 17.82 -8.36
C SER A 264 -3.92 18.00 -9.12
N THR A 265 -3.27 19.16 -8.98
CA THR A 265 -1.98 19.47 -9.61
C THR A 265 -0.90 18.51 -9.15
N LYS A 266 -0.70 18.41 -7.84
CA LYS A 266 0.30 17.54 -7.20
C LYS A 266 0.08 16.06 -7.55
N THR A 267 -1.18 15.59 -7.60
CA THR A 267 -1.49 14.22 -7.99
C THR A 267 -0.97 13.91 -9.40
N ILE A 268 -1.19 14.79 -10.37
CA ILE A 268 -0.73 14.58 -11.76
C ILE A 268 0.80 14.61 -11.84
N ASP A 269 1.44 15.56 -11.13
CA ASP A 269 2.90 15.68 -11.11
C ASP A 269 3.57 14.45 -10.47
N TYR A 270 2.99 13.91 -9.40
CA TYR A 270 3.46 12.66 -8.81
C TYR A 270 3.31 11.48 -9.77
N ALA A 271 2.18 11.38 -10.49
CA ALA A 271 1.99 10.33 -11.48
C ALA A 271 3.07 10.39 -12.58
N ARG A 272 3.43 11.59 -13.05
CA ARG A 272 4.52 11.80 -14.00
C ARG A 272 5.88 11.39 -13.47
N SER A 273 6.17 11.65 -12.20
CA SER A 273 7.46 11.27 -11.61
C SER A 273 7.62 9.75 -11.43
N MET A 274 6.53 8.99 -11.46
CA MET A 274 6.49 7.54 -11.17
C MET A 274 6.06 6.69 -12.38
N ILE A 275 6.40 7.12 -13.61
CA ILE A 275 6.03 6.42 -14.86
C ILE A 275 6.54 4.97 -14.88
N GLU A 276 7.64 4.66 -14.21
CA GLU A 276 8.17 3.29 -14.08
C GLU A 276 7.18 2.28 -13.45
N TRP A 277 6.17 2.76 -12.73
CA TRP A 277 5.13 1.95 -12.10
C TRP A 277 3.89 1.75 -12.99
N MET A 278 3.84 2.41 -14.14
CA MET A 278 2.72 2.37 -15.08
C MET A 278 2.81 1.19 -16.05
N GLY A 279 1.80 1.04 -16.89
CA GLY A 279 1.78 -0.01 -17.91
C GLY A 279 2.92 0.10 -18.92
N ASP A 280 3.36 -1.04 -19.47
CA ASP A 280 4.48 -1.13 -20.42
C ASP A 280 4.30 -0.20 -21.63
N ASN A 281 3.03 0.04 -21.99
CA ASN A 281 2.61 0.94 -23.06
C ASN A 281 3.08 2.38 -22.78
N ILE A 282 2.77 2.90 -21.58
CA ILE A 282 3.13 4.26 -21.20
C ILE A 282 4.64 4.38 -21.05
N VAL A 283 5.29 3.41 -20.42
CA VAL A 283 6.76 3.41 -20.25
C VAL A 283 7.46 3.49 -21.60
N ARG A 284 7.00 2.71 -22.58
CA ARG A 284 7.55 2.74 -23.94
C ARG A 284 7.27 4.07 -24.63
N ASP A 285 6.04 4.57 -24.54
CA ASP A 285 5.64 5.78 -25.25
C ASP A 285 6.31 7.02 -24.63
N PHE A 286 6.64 7.03 -23.33
CA PHE A 286 7.40 8.10 -22.65
C PHE A 286 8.84 8.18 -23.11
N GLY A 287 9.44 7.04 -23.49
CA GLY A 287 10.74 7.05 -24.17
C GLY A 287 10.72 7.75 -25.54
N ILE A 288 9.54 8.04 -26.09
CA ILE A 288 9.36 8.71 -27.39
C ILE A 288 8.83 10.14 -27.20
N ASP A 289 7.87 10.34 -26.31
CA ASP A 289 7.23 11.62 -26.02
C ASP A 289 7.21 11.90 -24.51
N GLU A 290 8.04 12.85 -24.09
CA GLU A 290 8.13 13.27 -22.69
C GLU A 290 6.88 14.02 -22.20
N SER A 291 5.95 14.39 -23.09
CA SER A 291 4.68 15.07 -22.73
C SER A 291 3.56 14.12 -22.29
N LEU A 292 3.84 12.84 -22.03
CA LEU A 292 2.84 11.92 -21.52
C LEU A 292 2.34 12.30 -20.12
N LEU A 293 1.02 12.20 -19.94
CA LEU A 293 0.27 12.74 -18.79
C LEU A 293 0.28 14.27 -18.69
N GLU A 294 0.73 14.99 -19.73
CA GLU A 294 0.41 16.39 -19.95
C GLU A 294 -0.96 16.52 -20.62
N PHE A 295 -2.00 16.44 -19.78
CA PHE A 295 -3.37 16.54 -20.25
C PHE A 295 -3.63 17.94 -20.83
N ARG A 296 -3.72 18.01 -22.16
CA ARG A 296 -3.91 19.28 -22.87
C ARG A 296 -5.33 19.81 -22.75
N ASN A 297 -6.30 18.90 -22.56
CA ASN A 297 -7.72 19.22 -22.54
C ASN A 297 -8.32 19.24 -21.13
N ILE A 298 -7.55 18.91 -20.10
CA ILE A 298 -8.00 18.82 -18.71
C ILE A 298 -7.37 19.95 -17.91
N HIS A 299 -8.20 20.80 -17.33
CA HIS A 299 -7.77 21.90 -16.47
C HIS A 299 -7.94 21.52 -15.00
N THR A 300 -6.87 21.58 -14.22
CA THR A 300 -6.91 21.36 -12.77
C THR A 300 -7.43 22.59 -12.04
N ILE A 301 -8.26 22.36 -11.03
CA ILE A 301 -8.83 23.38 -10.15
C ILE A 301 -8.64 22.92 -8.72
N THR A 302 -7.92 23.71 -7.92
CA THR A 302 -7.65 23.42 -6.50
C THR A 302 -8.65 24.07 -5.55
N ASP A 303 -9.34 25.12 -6.01
CA ASP A 303 -10.23 25.93 -5.18
C ASP A 303 -11.57 26.17 -5.87
N TYR A 304 -12.66 26.00 -5.15
CA TYR A 304 -14.01 26.05 -5.73
C TYR A 304 -14.35 27.41 -6.33
N SER A 305 -13.79 28.50 -5.77
CA SER A 305 -13.99 29.86 -6.29
C SER A 305 -13.57 30.01 -7.75
N GLN A 306 -12.53 29.28 -8.19
CA GLN A 306 -12.12 29.29 -9.59
C GLN A 306 -13.20 28.70 -10.50
N LEU A 307 -13.92 27.66 -10.06
CA LEU A 307 -15.02 27.10 -10.84
C LEU A 307 -16.17 28.10 -11.02
N SER A 308 -16.49 28.86 -9.97
CA SER A 308 -17.55 29.90 -10.01
C SER A 308 -17.25 31.04 -10.98
N SER A 309 -15.96 31.30 -11.26
CA SER A 309 -15.52 32.32 -12.22
C SER A 309 -15.68 31.89 -13.68
N ILE A 310 -15.81 30.58 -13.93
CA ILE A 310 -15.93 30.04 -15.28
C ILE A 310 -17.37 30.23 -15.75
N GLY A 311 -17.54 30.89 -16.90
CA GLY A 311 -18.85 31.22 -17.46
C GLY A 311 -19.82 30.04 -17.60
N PRO A 312 -21.13 30.32 -17.68
CA PRO A 312 -22.16 29.29 -17.83
C PRO A 312 -22.02 28.64 -19.22
N GLY A 313 -21.94 27.31 -19.25
CA GLY A 313 -21.81 26.54 -20.49
C GLY A 313 -21.60 25.05 -20.21
N PRO A 314 -21.84 24.18 -21.20
CA PRO A 314 -21.66 22.74 -21.07
C PRO A 314 -20.19 22.39 -20.83
N LYS A 315 -19.92 21.60 -19.79
CA LYS A 315 -18.58 21.21 -19.35
C LYS A 315 -18.60 19.84 -18.68
N VAL A 316 -17.44 19.20 -18.60
CA VAL A 316 -17.24 17.97 -17.84
C VAL A 316 -16.46 18.30 -16.57
N ILE A 317 -16.94 17.84 -15.42
CA ILE A 317 -16.36 18.11 -14.11
C ILE A 317 -16.06 16.78 -13.43
N LEU A 318 -14.79 16.45 -13.27
CA LEU A 318 -14.30 15.39 -12.39
C LEU A 318 -14.13 16.01 -11.00
N ALA A 319 -14.89 15.59 -10.00
CA ALA A 319 -14.85 16.19 -8.67
C ALA A 319 -14.62 15.15 -7.59
N THR A 320 -13.75 15.46 -6.62
CA THR A 320 -13.43 14.54 -5.51
C THR A 320 -14.58 14.35 -4.53
N SER A 321 -14.56 13.18 -3.88
CA SER A 321 -15.63 12.50 -3.13
C SER A 321 -16.52 11.61 -4.01
N LEU A 322 -16.40 10.30 -3.81
CA LEU A 322 -17.21 9.26 -4.45
C LEU A 322 -18.60 9.11 -3.83
N THR A 323 -18.82 9.63 -2.62
CA THR A 323 -20.05 9.46 -1.84
C THR A 323 -21.10 10.53 -2.12
N LEU A 324 -20.70 11.68 -2.67
CA LEU A 324 -21.51 12.92 -2.80
C LEU A 324 -21.96 13.51 -1.45
N ASP A 325 -21.45 12.99 -0.33
CA ASP A 325 -21.82 13.45 1.01
C ASP A 325 -20.90 14.58 1.51
N CYS A 326 -19.81 14.86 0.80
CA CYS A 326 -18.79 15.83 1.16
C CYS A 326 -17.96 16.28 -0.06
N GLY A 327 -17.00 17.19 0.15
CA GLY A 327 -16.02 17.59 -0.86
C GLY A 327 -16.60 18.33 -2.07
N PHE A 328 -15.81 18.40 -3.14
CA PHE A 328 -16.19 19.17 -4.33
C PHE A 328 -17.35 18.54 -5.11
N SER A 329 -17.50 17.22 -5.09
CA SER A 329 -18.63 16.57 -5.77
C SER A 329 -19.98 16.97 -5.16
N GLN A 330 -20.05 17.11 -3.82
CA GLN A 330 -21.22 17.66 -3.14
C GLN A 330 -21.45 19.14 -3.49
N GLN A 331 -20.41 19.97 -3.48
CA GLN A 331 -20.54 21.40 -3.81
C GLN A 331 -21.04 21.62 -5.25
N VAL A 332 -20.56 20.82 -6.20
CA VAL A 332 -21.03 20.87 -7.59
C VAL A 332 -22.48 20.40 -7.70
N LEU A 333 -22.87 19.34 -6.99
CA LEU A 333 -24.24 18.87 -6.93
C LEU A 333 -25.20 19.97 -6.46
N LEU A 334 -24.85 20.66 -5.38
CA LEU A 334 -25.68 21.70 -4.76
C LEU A 334 -25.84 22.93 -5.68
N ASN A 335 -24.72 23.43 -6.21
CA ASN A 335 -24.68 24.72 -6.88
C ASN A 335 -25.00 24.66 -8.38
N PHE A 336 -24.67 23.56 -9.06
CA PHE A 336 -24.86 23.44 -10.51
C PHE A 336 -26.00 22.48 -10.88
N MET A 337 -26.00 21.27 -10.32
CA MET A 337 -26.83 20.17 -10.83
C MET A 337 -28.29 20.21 -10.36
N SER A 338 -28.63 21.07 -9.40
CA SER A 338 -29.99 21.23 -8.88
C SER A 338 -30.95 21.92 -9.86
N GLN A 339 -30.43 22.56 -10.91
CA GLN A 339 -31.22 23.54 -11.71
C GLN A 339 -31.61 23.07 -13.11
N ASN A 340 -30.91 22.10 -13.71
CA ASN A 340 -31.10 21.73 -15.13
C ASN A 340 -31.28 20.21 -15.34
N SER A 341 -32.43 19.82 -15.88
CA SER A 341 -32.79 18.43 -16.17
C SER A 341 -31.90 17.73 -17.22
N ASN A 342 -31.08 18.48 -17.95
CA ASN A 342 -30.13 17.94 -18.94
C ASN A 342 -28.77 17.59 -18.35
N ASP A 343 -28.48 18.04 -17.13
CA ASP A 343 -27.22 17.74 -16.46
C ASP A 343 -27.14 16.25 -16.13
N LEU A 344 -25.96 15.66 -16.19
CA LEU A 344 -25.72 14.23 -16.00
C LEU A 344 -24.75 13.99 -14.84
N ILE A 345 -25.17 13.20 -13.86
CA ILE A 345 -24.26 12.58 -12.89
C ILE A 345 -23.94 11.18 -13.40
N LEU A 346 -22.68 10.97 -13.77
CA LEU A 346 -22.20 9.69 -14.28
C LEU A 346 -21.26 9.05 -13.26
N PHE A 347 -21.73 7.98 -12.62
CA PHE A 347 -20.94 7.22 -11.67
C PHE A 347 -20.08 6.19 -12.40
N THR A 348 -18.78 6.21 -12.12
CA THR A 348 -17.81 5.27 -12.69
C THR A 348 -17.44 4.14 -11.72
N GLN A 349 -17.73 4.33 -10.43
CA GLN A 349 -17.41 3.42 -9.34
C GLN A 349 -18.58 3.35 -8.37
N LYS A 350 -18.68 2.27 -7.60
CA LYS A 350 -19.66 2.15 -6.53
C LYS A 350 -19.04 2.66 -5.22
N SER A 351 -19.75 3.55 -4.53
CA SER A 351 -19.41 3.86 -3.14
C SER A 351 -19.52 2.61 -2.26
N ARG A 352 -18.48 2.29 -1.49
CA ARG A 352 -18.47 1.20 -0.48
C ARG A 352 -19.45 1.48 0.66
N CYS A 353 -19.59 2.75 1.04
CA CYS A 353 -20.58 3.17 2.03
C CYS A 353 -21.99 3.01 1.45
N GLN A 354 -22.79 2.11 2.05
CA GLN A 354 -24.14 1.81 1.57
C GLN A 354 -25.16 2.93 1.86
N SER A 355 -24.89 3.77 2.85
CA SER A 355 -25.75 4.89 3.24
C SER A 355 -25.53 6.15 2.42
N SER A 356 -24.46 6.21 1.60
CA SER A 356 -24.10 7.43 0.89
C SER A 356 -25.12 7.86 -0.16
N LEU A 357 -25.17 9.17 -0.43
CA LEU A 357 -26.06 9.75 -1.44
C LEU A 357 -25.79 9.16 -2.84
N ALA A 358 -24.51 8.96 -3.19
CA ALA A 358 -24.12 8.29 -4.43
C ALA A 358 -24.73 6.89 -4.56
N ARG A 359 -24.67 6.07 -3.50
CA ARG A 359 -25.24 4.72 -3.54
C ARG A 359 -26.77 4.74 -3.66
N GLN A 360 -27.44 5.71 -3.04
CA GLN A 360 -28.88 5.92 -3.19
C GLN A 360 -29.25 6.26 -4.64
N PHE A 361 -28.50 7.15 -5.30
CA PHE A 361 -28.73 7.50 -6.71
C PHE A 361 -28.49 6.34 -7.66
N ILE A 362 -27.45 5.55 -7.43
CA ILE A 362 -27.19 4.32 -8.20
C ILE A 362 -28.34 3.33 -8.02
N ARG A 363 -28.84 3.11 -6.80
CA ARG A 363 -30.01 2.24 -6.55
C ARG A 363 -31.28 2.72 -7.25
N TYR A 364 -31.53 4.03 -7.26
CA TYR A 364 -32.65 4.62 -8.00
C TYR A 364 -32.55 4.32 -9.50
N TRP A 365 -31.36 4.52 -10.08
CA TRP A 365 -31.09 4.20 -11.48
C TRP A 365 -31.27 2.69 -11.75
N GLU A 366 -30.70 1.81 -10.93
CA GLU A 366 -30.84 0.35 -11.04
C GLU A 366 -32.32 -0.09 -11.02
N GLN A 367 -33.16 0.53 -10.20
CA GLN A 367 -34.59 0.23 -10.11
C GLN A 367 -35.39 0.75 -11.31
N ALA A 368 -35.03 1.91 -11.84
CA ALA A 368 -35.70 2.50 -13.00
C ALA A 368 -35.35 1.79 -14.32
N CYS A 369 -34.17 1.20 -14.41
CA CYS A 369 -33.71 0.46 -15.57
C CYS A 369 -34.34 -0.94 -15.65
N LYS A 370 -34.97 -1.27 -16.79
CA LYS A 370 -35.42 -2.63 -17.07
C LYS A 370 -34.19 -3.52 -17.35
N LYS A 371 -34.12 -4.72 -16.74
CA LYS A 371 -33.00 -5.70 -16.83
C LYS A 371 -32.64 -6.23 -18.25
N SER A 372 -33.13 -5.61 -19.32
CA SER A 372 -33.02 -6.13 -20.70
C SER A 372 -31.84 -5.57 -21.50
N MET A 373 -31.14 -4.52 -21.03
CA MET A 373 -30.00 -3.92 -21.73
C MET A 373 -28.69 -4.20 -20.98
N ASP A 374 -27.62 -4.51 -21.71
CA ASP A 374 -26.27 -4.72 -21.16
C ASP A 374 -25.76 -3.48 -20.38
N ILE A 375 -25.99 -2.28 -20.93
CA ILE A 375 -25.68 -0.99 -20.31
C ILE A 375 -26.94 -0.12 -20.44
N PRO A 376 -27.68 0.13 -19.35
CA PRO A 376 -28.86 0.97 -19.39
C PRO A 376 -28.53 2.45 -19.66
N PRO A 377 -29.44 3.21 -20.32
CA PRO A 377 -29.25 4.63 -20.59
C PRO A 377 -29.39 5.50 -19.32
N PRO A 378 -29.04 6.80 -19.39
CA PRO A 378 -29.33 7.76 -18.32
C PRO A 378 -30.82 7.85 -17.98
N VAL A 379 -31.13 7.99 -16.70
CA VAL A 379 -32.50 8.14 -16.18
C VAL A 379 -32.64 9.48 -15.46
N GLY A 380 -33.76 10.18 -15.69
CA GLY A 380 -34.09 11.40 -14.95
C GLY A 380 -34.36 11.13 -13.48
N LEU A 381 -33.61 11.80 -12.61
CA LEU A 381 -33.79 11.85 -11.17
C LEU A 381 -34.49 13.16 -10.81
N TYR A 382 -35.70 13.03 -10.26
CA TYR A 382 -36.50 14.14 -9.73
C TYR A 382 -36.88 13.81 -8.30
N ALA A 383 -36.14 14.33 -7.33
CA ALA A 383 -36.34 14.00 -5.93
C ALA A 383 -35.96 15.16 -5.01
N GLU A 384 -36.67 15.24 -3.88
CA GLU A 384 -36.28 16.07 -2.74
C GLU A 384 -35.41 15.21 -1.81
N HIS A 385 -34.19 15.65 -1.53
CA HIS A 385 -33.26 14.98 -0.63
C HIS A 385 -32.83 15.92 0.49
N ASN A 386 -32.73 15.37 1.70
CA ASN A 386 -32.07 16.06 2.80
C ASN A 386 -30.58 15.73 2.74
N VAL A 387 -29.75 16.75 2.59
CA VAL A 387 -28.30 16.62 2.50
C VAL A 387 -27.66 17.38 3.65
N LYS A 388 -26.71 16.73 4.31
CA LYS A 388 -25.88 17.37 5.34
C LYS A 388 -24.74 18.08 4.64
N VAL A 389 -24.69 19.39 4.76
CA VAL A 389 -23.63 20.21 4.18
C VAL A 389 -22.75 20.71 5.30
N LYS A 390 -21.44 20.53 5.12
CA LYS A 390 -20.42 21.12 5.98
C LYS A 390 -19.85 22.35 5.29
N HIS A 391 -19.79 23.47 5.98
CA HIS A 391 -19.06 24.66 5.53
C HIS A 391 -18.32 25.32 6.68
N MET A 392 -17.27 26.05 6.33
CA MET A 392 -16.51 26.85 7.29
C MET A 392 -17.10 28.23 7.42
N GLU A 393 -17.39 28.65 8.65
CA GLU A 393 -17.77 30.01 9.00
C GLU A 393 -16.64 30.69 9.75
N ALA A 394 -16.26 31.90 9.34
CA ALA A 394 -15.24 32.67 10.06
C ALA A 394 -15.72 33.01 11.47
N LEU A 395 -14.88 32.76 12.48
CA LEU A 395 -15.16 33.09 13.87
C LEU A 395 -15.30 34.61 13.99
N ALA A 396 -16.41 35.07 14.56
CA ALA A 396 -16.71 36.49 14.71
C ALA A 396 -17.01 36.85 16.17
N GLY A 397 -16.56 38.04 16.60
CA GLY A 397 -16.91 38.58 17.92
C GLY A 397 -16.11 37.97 19.08
N GLU A 398 -16.82 37.45 20.09
CA GLU A 398 -16.22 36.93 21.33
C GLU A 398 -15.48 35.61 21.12
N GLU A 399 -15.93 34.76 20.19
CA GLU A 399 -15.27 33.50 19.86
C GLU A 399 -13.88 33.71 19.24
N LEU A 400 -13.72 34.75 18.39
CA LEU A 400 -12.44 35.13 17.81
C LEU A 400 -11.46 35.59 18.91
N LYS A 401 -11.94 36.33 19.91
CA LYS A 401 -11.10 36.78 21.04
C LYS A 401 -10.62 35.60 21.87
N HIS A 402 -11.52 34.67 22.21
CA HIS A 402 -11.17 33.48 22.95
C HIS A 402 -10.17 32.61 22.18
N TYR A 403 -10.37 32.44 20.87
CA TYR A 403 -9.43 31.73 20.02
C TYR A 403 -8.05 32.40 19.99
N GLN A 404 -7.99 33.72 19.80
CA GLN A 404 -6.74 34.48 19.82
C GLN A 404 -6.01 34.39 21.17
N GLU A 405 -6.74 34.43 22.28
CA GLU A 405 -6.19 34.25 23.62
C GLU A 405 -5.64 32.83 23.82
N GLU A 406 -6.34 31.79 23.35
CA GLU A 406 -5.87 30.40 23.43
C GLU A 406 -4.63 30.17 22.55
N GLN A 407 -4.58 30.74 21.34
CA GLN A 407 -3.40 30.66 20.48
C GLN A 407 -2.21 31.38 21.10
N LEU A 408 -2.41 32.57 21.67
CA LEU A 408 -1.35 33.27 22.41
C LEU A 408 -0.85 32.45 23.61
N GLN A 409 -1.73 31.75 24.32
CA GLN A 409 -1.33 30.84 25.40
C GLN A 409 -0.55 29.62 24.89
N LYS A 410 -0.97 29.01 23.78
CA LYS A 410 -0.24 27.89 23.17
C LYS A 410 1.14 28.32 22.70
N ILE A 411 1.25 29.46 22.03
CA ILE A 411 2.53 30.04 21.58
C ILE A 411 3.42 30.38 22.78
N SER A 412 2.86 30.96 23.86
CA SER A 412 3.63 31.22 25.08
C SER A 412 4.18 29.93 25.69
N ARG A 413 3.36 28.87 25.76
CA ARG A 413 3.79 27.56 26.29
C ARG A 413 4.85 26.89 25.42
N THR A 414 4.67 26.84 24.10
CA THR A 414 5.69 26.26 23.22
C THR A 414 6.97 27.09 23.18
N ALA A 415 6.88 28.42 23.31
CA ALA A 415 8.05 29.28 23.47
C ALA A 415 8.77 29.02 24.81
N GLU A 416 8.02 28.80 25.90
CA GLU A 416 8.58 28.41 27.20
C GLU A 416 9.25 27.03 27.14
N ASP A 417 8.61 26.03 26.53
CA ASP A 417 9.14 24.68 26.39
C ASP A 417 10.39 24.64 25.49
N SER A 418 10.37 25.33 24.36
CA SER A 418 11.56 25.44 23.48
C SER A 418 12.70 26.22 24.13
N ALA A 419 12.40 27.24 24.94
CA ALA A 419 13.42 27.94 25.73
C ALA A 419 14.01 27.05 26.84
N LEU A 420 13.20 26.19 27.45
CA LEU A 420 13.67 25.18 28.42
C LEU A 420 14.52 24.10 27.75
N GLU A 421 14.16 23.63 26.55
CA GLU A 421 14.97 22.67 25.79
C GLU A 421 16.32 23.28 25.37
N LEU A 422 16.33 24.53 24.88
CA LEU A 422 17.58 25.25 24.58
C LEU A 422 18.44 25.42 25.83
N ARG A 423 17.82 25.71 26.98
CA ARG A 423 18.52 25.78 28.26
C ARG A 423 19.11 24.43 28.67
N ASN A 424 18.35 23.34 28.55
CA ASN A 424 18.82 21.99 28.87
C ASN A 424 19.96 21.56 27.95
N LYS A 425 19.89 21.91 26.65
CA LYS A 425 20.95 21.65 25.68
C LYS A 425 22.23 22.43 26.01
N THR A 426 22.10 23.69 26.42
CA THR A 426 23.25 24.53 26.79
C THR A 426 23.95 24.02 28.06
N ILE A 427 23.20 23.51 29.03
CA ILE A 427 23.77 22.90 30.26
C ILE A 427 24.56 21.63 29.93
N LEU A 428 24.05 20.78 29.03
CA LEU A 428 24.76 19.58 28.59
C LEU A 428 26.07 19.91 27.83
N ASP A 429 26.08 21.00 27.07
CA ASP A 429 27.29 21.48 26.38
C ASP A 429 28.34 22.08 27.37
N GLU A 430 27.89 22.66 28.50
CA GLU A 430 28.79 23.15 29.56
C GLU A 430 29.44 22.00 30.35
N ASP A 431 28.70 20.94 30.65
CA ASP A 431 29.21 19.77 31.40
C ASP A 431 30.29 18.99 30.62
N LEU A 432 30.27 19.02 29.29
CA LEU A 432 31.31 18.43 28.43
C LEU A 432 32.59 19.28 28.34
N SER A 433 32.57 20.53 28.83
CA SER A 433 33.70 21.46 28.76
C SER A 433 34.54 21.56 30.05
N SER A 434 34.19 20.82 31.10
CA SER A 434 34.88 20.88 32.42
C SER A 434 35.89 19.76 32.70
N SER A 435 36.41 19.09 31.68
CA SER A 435 37.48 18.09 31.83
C SER A 435 38.75 18.54 31.10
N SER A 436 39.56 19.39 31.74
CA SER A 436 41.04 19.38 31.60
C SER A 436 41.72 20.25 32.67
N ASP A 437 42.32 19.53 33.62
CA ASP A 437 43.57 19.74 34.37
C ASP A 437 43.77 20.90 35.38
N GLU A 438 44.14 20.47 36.59
CA GLU A 438 44.58 21.21 37.78
C GLU A 438 46.06 21.64 37.70
N GLU A 439 46.44 22.75 38.37
CA GLU A 439 47.40 22.77 39.51
C GLU A 439 47.79 24.20 39.99
N ASP A 440 47.85 24.33 41.32
CA ASP A 440 48.68 25.18 42.20
C ASP A 440 48.35 26.63 42.68
N ASP A 441 48.38 26.71 44.04
CA ASP A 441 48.85 27.74 44.99
C ASP A 441 47.97 28.90 45.57
N GLU A 442 47.57 28.64 46.83
CA GLU A 442 47.90 29.38 48.07
C GLU A 442 47.16 30.70 48.52
N MET A 443 46.42 30.54 49.65
CA MET A 443 46.13 31.45 50.80
C MET A 443 45.19 32.69 50.69
N GLY A 444 44.10 32.67 51.48
CA GLY A 444 43.53 33.87 52.12
C GLY A 444 42.02 33.92 52.48
N LEU A 445 41.64 33.45 53.68
CA LEU A 445 40.60 33.95 54.61
C LEU A 445 39.19 34.44 54.12
N ALA A 446 38.14 33.63 54.37
CA ALA A 446 36.78 33.86 54.95
C ALA A 446 35.93 35.15 54.67
N PRO A 447 34.58 35.21 54.91
CA PRO A 447 33.54 34.16 55.09
C PRO A 447 32.24 34.38 54.24
N GLU A 448 31.31 33.44 54.43
CA GLU A 448 29.94 33.29 53.90
C GLU A 448 29.05 34.56 53.74
N ALA A 449 28.30 34.62 52.62
CA ALA A 449 26.91 35.10 52.57
C ALA A 449 26.18 34.50 51.35
N PRO A 450 24.88 34.12 51.47
CA PRO A 450 24.14 33.43 50.42
C PRO A 450 23.45 34.42 49.48
N GLY A 451 23.39 34.07 48.19
CA GLY A 451 22.43 34.66 47.25
C GLY A 451 23.03 35.58 46.20
N ALA A 452 23.52 35.00 45.10
CA ALA A 452 23.71 35.70 43.83
C ALA A 452 23.79 34.72 42.66
N ALA A 453 22.73 33.91 42.45
CA ALA A 453 22.59 33.05 41.27
C ALA A 453 21.30 33.37 40.50
N LEU A 454 20.94 34.65 40.41
CA LEU A 454 19.74 35.10 39.69
C LEU A 454 20.04 36.11 38.55
N GLY A 455 21.32 36.36 38.25
CA GLY A 455 21.73 37.39 37.31
C GLY A 455 21.71 36.97 35.84
N SER A 456 22.11 35.74 35.53
CA SER A 456 22.43 35.36 34.14
C SER A 456 21.23 34.85 33.33
N ALA A 457 20.19 34.32 34.00
CA ALA A 457 19.03 33.72 33.33
C ALA A 457 18.01 34.74 32.81
N LEU A 458 18.03 35.99 33.30
CA LEU A 458 17.05 37.01 32.90
C LEU A 458 17.43 37.75 31.60
N PHE A 459 18.70 37.65 31.15
CA PHE A 459 19.22 38.42 30.01
C PHE A 459 18.96 37.80 28.64
N LEU A 460 18.63 36.50 28.55
CA LEU A 460 18.42 35.80 27.27
C LEU A 460 16.95 35.80 26.80
N SER A 461 16.02 36.36 27.58
CA SER A 461 14.57 36.34 27.29
C SER A 461 14.10 37.35 26.23
N GLY A 462 14.98 38.11 25.57
CA GLY A 462 14.57 39.00 24.47
C GLY A 462 13.52 40.08 24.85
N LYS A 463 13.35 40.39 26.15
CA LYS A 463 12.47 41.47 26.58
C LYS A 463 13.15 42.81 26.35
N SER A 464 12.64 43.55 25.39
CA SER A 464 12.85 44.99 25.20
C SER A 464 12.71 45.70 26.55
N PHE A 465 13.74 46.44 26.97
CA PHE A 465 13.65 47.24 28.19
C PHE A 465 12.66 48.39 27.99
N ASP A 466 11.61 48.40 28.82
CA ASP A 466 10.75 49.57 29.02
C ASP A 466 11.51 50.62 29.85
N LEU A 467 11.55 51.85 29.35
CA LEU A 467 12.46 52.92 29.77
C LEU A 467 11.99 53.66 31.03
N ASN A 468 11.16 53.05 31.86
CA ASN A 468 10.51 53.70 33.01
C ASN A 468 10.66 52.91 34.31
N LEU A 469 11.89 52.82 34.82
CA LEU A 469 12.12 52.49 36.23
C LEU A 469 11.84 53.72 37.10
N ARG A 470 10.65 53.74 37.73
CA ARG A 470 10.36 54.56 38.91
C ARG A 470 10.75 53.78 40.15
N ASP A 471 12.03 53.82 40.51
CA ASP A 471 12.45 53.43 41.86
C ASP A 471 13.41 54.47 42.45
N HIS A 472 13.11 54.91 43.67
CA HIS A 472 13.65 56.13 44.28
C HIS A 472 15.08 55.96 44.83
N SER A 473 15.68 54.77 44.66
CA SER A 473 16.92 54.32 45.28
C SER A 473 18.14 54.34 44.34
N VAL A 474 17.99 54.73 43.06
CA VAL A 474 19.08 54.69 42.05
C VAL A 474 19.80 56.04 41.89
N GLN A 475 19.44 57.09 42.64
CA GLN A 475 20.02 58.43 42.48
C GLN A 475 21.45 58.60 43.01
N ASN A 476 22.02 57.61 43.71
CA ASN A 476 23.35 57.73 44.35
C ASN A 476 24.46 56.89 43.71
N LEU A 477 24.24 56.28 42.54
CA LEU A 477 25.32 55.59 41.81
C LEU A 477 26.09 56.58 40.94
N GLN A 478 27.41 56.68 41.18
CA GLN A 478 28.30 57.57 40.43
C GLN A 478 28.29 57.24 38.94
N THR A 479 28.06 58.28 38.14
CA THR A 479 27.98 58.26 36.68
C THR A 479 29.36 58.14 36.02
N LYS A 480 29.99 56.96 36.10
CA LYS A 480 31.02 56.57 35.13
C LYS A 480 30.78 55.13 34.71
N TYR A 481 30.62 54.97 33.39
CA TYR A 481 30.37 53.73 32.64
C TYR A 481 28.92 53.23 32.61
N LYS A 482 28.06 53.96 31.89
CA LYS A 482 26.90 53.34 31.22
C LYS A 482 27.41 52.71 29.91
N MET A 483 27.94 51.50 29.98
CA MET A 483 28.05 50.65 28.79
C MET A 483 26.83 49.73 28.73
N PHE A 484 26.38 49.40 27.52
CA PHE A 484 25.41 48.33 27.36
C PHE A 484 25.99 47.04 27.96
N PRO A 485 25.17 46.19 28.60
CA PRO A 485 25.61 44.86 29.00
C PRO A 485 26.05 44.11 27.73
N TYR A 486 27.35 43.93 27.55
CA TYR A 486 27.93 43.19 26.44
C TYR A 486 28.55 41.93 27.02
N VAL A 487 28.01 40.77 26.66
CA VAL A 487 28.59 39.48 27.01
C VAL A 487 29.58 39.13 25.90
N GLU A 488 30.87 39.15 26.24
CA GLU A 488 31.94 38.85 25.30
C GLU A 488 31.92 37.35 24.97
N LYS A 489 31.53 36.99 23.74
CA LYS A 489 31.51 35.59 23.29
C LYS A 489 32.96 35.11 23.12
N ARG A 490 33.34 33.98 23.73
CA ARG A 490 34.64 33.34 23.49
C ARG A 490 34.78 32.97 22.01
N ARG A 491 35.86 33.43 21.38
CA ARG A 491 36.19 33.20 19.98
C ARG A 491 36.91 31.86 19.85
N ARG A 492 36.49 31.00 18.91
CA ARG A 492 37.24 29.79 18.55
C ARG A 492 38.27 30.18 17.48
N ILE A 493 39.53 29.90 17.75
CA ILE A 493 40.66 30.20 16.85
C ILE A 493 41.21 28.86 16.38
N ASP A 494 41.22 28.66 15.07
CA ASP A 494 41.89 27.51 14.42
C ASP A 494 43.27 27.95 13.89
N GLU A 495 44.06 27.04 13.33
CA GLU A 495 45.42 27.29 12.81
C GLU A 495 45.48 28.41 11.74
N PHE A 496 44.34 28.78 11.15
CA PHE A 496 44.18 29.86 10.16
C PHE A 496 43.51 31.13 10.70
N GLY A 497 43.20 31.21 12.00
CA GLY A 497 42.61 32.40 12.65
C GLY A 497 41.22 32.17 13.23
N GLU A 498 40.47 33.26 13.44
CA GLU A 498 39.12 33.21 14.03
C GLU A 498 38.13 32.54 13.09
N VAL A 499 37.42 31.51 13.58
CA VAL A 499 36.41 30.78 12.81
C VAL A 499 35.23 31.72 12.54
N VAL A 500 35.01 32.03 11.26
CA VAL A 500 33.94 32.91 10.79
C VAL A 500 32.58 32.24 10.98
N ARG A 501 31.71 32.86 11.78
CA ARG A 501 30.30 32.45 11.89
C ARG A 501 29.49 33.08 10.76
N PRO A 502 28.90 32.29 9.84
CA PRO A 502 28.14 32.83 8.70
C PRO A 502 26.97 33.75 9.10
N GLU A 503 26.39 33.46 10.26
CA GLU A 503 25.30 34.20 10.92
C GLU A 503 25.69 35.63 11.37
N ASP A 504 26.97 35.91 11.65
CA ASP A 504 27.44 37.25 12.02
C ASP A 504 27.53 38.20 10.81
N PHE A 505 27.38 37.68 9.58
CA PHE A 505 27.51 38.42 8.31
C PHE A 505 26.22 38.44 7.46
N ALA A 506 25.11 37.90 7.95
CA ALA A 506 23.82 37.99 7.29
C ALA A 506 23.23 39.41 7.47
N THR A 507 23.20 40.20 6.40
CA THR A 507 22.57 41.52 6.39
C THR A 507 21.04 41.42 6.44
N ILE A 508 20.42 42.07 7.43
CA ILE A 508 19.00 41.96 7.80
C ILE A 508 18.02 42.54 6.75
N ASN A 509 18.48 43.19 5.67
CA ASN A 509 17.60 43.97 4.77
C ASN A 509 17.88 43.77 3.26
N GLU A 510 17.80 42.54 2.74
CA GLU A 510 17.44 42.35 1.32
C GLU A 510 16.45 41.18 1.16
N PRO A 511 15.33 41.37 0.44
CA PRO A 511 14.45 40.28 0.06
C PRO A 511 15.12 39.46 -1.05
N MET A 512 15.28 38.14 -0.85
CA MET A 512 15.84 37.23 -1.84
C MET A 512 15.03 37.28 -3.14
N ASN A 513 15.64 37.89 -4.16
CA ASN A 513 15.36 37.61 -5.56
C ASN A 513 16.69 37.14 -6.18
N ASN A 514 16.64 36.06 -6.94
CA ASN A 514 17.75 35.34 -7.59
C ASN A 514 19.06 36.13 -7.82
N PHE A 515 20.18 35.60 -7.29
CA PHE A 515 21.46 35.65 -7.98
C PHE A 515 22.28 34.38 -7.74
N GLU A 516 22.43 33.59 -8.80
CA GLU A 516 23.32 32.44 -8.89
C GLU A 516 24.78 32.87 -8.72
N VAL A 517 25.53 32.13 -7.92
CA VAL A 517 26.99 32.02 -8.07
C VAL A 517 27.32 30.53 -8.07
N GLU A 518 27.61 30.00 -9.26
CA GLU A 518 28.30 28.73 -9.42
C GLU A 518 29.67 28.80 -8.74
N VAL A 519 29.83 28.11 -7.62
CA VAL A 519 31.13 27.57 -7.19
C VAL A 519 30.95 26.08 -6.94
N SER A 520 31.56 25.31 -7.83
CA SER A 520 31.74 23.87 -7.75
C SER A 520 32.57 23.49 -6.53
N SER A 521 31.94 22.85 -5.56
CA SER A 521 32.59 21.95 -4.63
C SER A 521 31.63 20.81 -4.31
N SER A 522 31.83 19.73 -5.05
CA SER A 522 31.37 18.39 -4.73
C SER A 522 31.81 17.99 -3.31
N ASP A 523 31.01 17.12 -2.71
CA ASP A 523 31.30 16.33 -1.50
C ASP A 523 30.78 16.92 -0.17
N ASN A 524 29.48 16.69 0.09
CA ASN A 524 29.00 15.91 1.25
C ASN A 524 27.46 15.94 1.28
N ILE A 525 26.84 15.01 0.54
CA ILE A 525 25.42 14.70 0.67
C ILE A 525 25.34 13.42 1.50
N SER A 526 24.87 13.52 2.74
CA SER A 526 24.56 12.37 3.57
C SER A 526 23.32 11.67 2.99
N LEU A 527 23.57 10.63 2.20
CA LEU A 527 22.56 9.67 1.76
C LEU A 527 22.13 8.82 2.96
N ASP A 528 20.86 8.89 3.31
CA ASP A 528 20.20 7.89 4.15
C ASP A 528 20.17 6.53 3.41
N PRO A 529 20.28 5.36 4.07
CA PRO A 529 20.38 4.06 3.39
C PRO A 529 19.16 3.70 2.52
N THR A 530 18.07 4.48 2.63
CA THR A 530 16.79 4.26 1.97
C THR A 530 16.60 5.05 0.67
N GLY A 531 17.53 5.96 0.32
CA GLY A 531 17.45 6.77 -0.91
C GLY A 531 16.31 7.79 -0.91
N LYS A 532 15.72 8.11 0.24
CA LYS A 532 14.63 9.08 0.38
C LYS A 532 15.15 10.47 0.70
N ARG A 533 14.60 11.49 0.04
CA ARG A 533 14.72 12.90 0.45
C ARG A 533 13.59 13.22 1.41
N LYS A 534 13.85 14.06 2.42
CA LYS A 534 12.82 14.50 3.37
C LYS A 534 11.76 15.29 2.60
N TRP A 535 10.47 15.08 2.88
CA TRP A 535 9.38 15.69 2.11
C TRP A 535 9.46 17.22 2.02
N SER A 536 9.91 17.86 3.11
CA SER A 536 10.16 19.31 3.15
C SER A 536 11.17 19.80 2.11
N GLU A 537 12.11 18.96 1.67
CA GLU A 537 13.18 19.33 0.73
C GLU A 537 12.80 19.13 -0.74
N ILE A 538 11.79 18.28 -1.02
CA ILE A 538 11.34 17.99 -2.39
C ILE A 538 10.46 19.12 -2.93
N ASN A 539 9.68 19.77 -2.05
CA ASN A 539 8.75 20.83 -2.42
C ASN A 539 9.46 22.08 -2.97
N ASP A 540 10.69 22.36 -2.50
CA ASP A 540 11.48 23.51 -2.95
C ASP A 540 12.14 23.31 -4.32
N GLY A 541 12.24 22.06 -4.80
CA GLY A 541 13.01 21.72 -6.01
C GLY A 541 12.21 21.57 -7.30
N ILE A 542 10.87 21.44 -7.25
CA ILE A 542 10.08 21.00 -8.41
C ILE A 542 9.25 22.11 -9.07
N HIS A 543 8.85 23.18 -8.37
CA HIS A 543 8.37 24.40 -9.03
C HIS A 543 8.51 25.63 -8.12
N GLY A 544 9.36 26.57 -8.53
CA GLY A 544 9.34 27.95 -8.03
C GLY A 544 8.10 28.68 -8.52
N GLN A 545 6.99 28.50 -7.82
CA GLN A 545 5.83 29.40 -7.76
C GLN A 545 4.99 29.00 -6.54
N ASN A 546 5.40 29.53 -5.38
CA ASN A 546 4.62 29.50 -4.16
C ASN A 546 3.42 30.45 -4.33
N ASP A 547 2.28 29.92 -4.77
CA ASP A 547 0.98 30.64 -4.73
C ASP A 547 0.09 30.14 -3.57
N ASP A 548 0.54 29.17 -2.77
CA ASP A 548 -0.21 28.62 -1.62
C ASP A 548 0.25 29.17 -0.25
N ASP A 549 1.31 29.97 -0.20
CA ASP A 549 1.76 30.64 1.04
C ASP A 549 1.28 32.10 1.06
N PHE A 550 0.62 32.49 2.16
CA PHE A 550 0.02 33.82 2.45
C PHE A 550 -1.44 34.06 2.06
N LYS A 551 -2.34 33.11 2.31
CA LYS A 551 -3.65 33.49 2.88
C LYS A 551 -3.56 33.26 4.39
N GLU A 552 -3.66 34.32 5.18
CA GLU A 552 -3.86 34.18 6.62
C GLU A 552 -5.07 33.26 6.85
N ASP A 553 -4.86 32.11 7.49
CA ASP A 553 -5.94 31.19 7.83
C ASP A 553 -6.89 31.93 8.79
N ILE A 554 -8.00 32.42 8.23
CA ILE A 554 -9.04 33.08 9.00
C ILE A 554 -9.58 32.01 9.96
N PRO A 555 -9.48 32.22 11.28
CA PRO A 555 -9.90 31.23 12.24
C PRO A 555 -11.39 31.00 12.05
N SER A 556 -11.76 29.76 11.75
CA SER A 556 -13.08 29.39 11.27
C SER A 556 -13.56 28.13 11.96
N LYS A 557 -14.88 27.97 12.04
CA LYS A 557 -15.56 26.84 12.65
C LYS A 557 -16.32 26.08 11.59
N VAL A 558 -16.32 24.76 11.68
CA VAL A 558 -17.13 23.90 10.83
C VAL A 558 -18.56 23.87 11.36
N VAL A 559 -19.51 24.30 10.54
CA VAL A 559 -20.94 24.20 10.81
C VAL A 559 -21.53 23.12 9.91
N THR A 560 -22.37 22.25 10.48
CA THR A 560 -23.12 21.25 9.72
C THR A 560 -24.58 21.68 9.66
N GLU A 561 -25.09 21.88 8.45
CA GLU A 561 -26.48 22.24 8.20
C GLU A 561 -27.20 21.14 7.42
N ASP A 562 -28.45 20.87 7.82
CA ASP A 562 -29.34 19.98 7.08
C ASP A 562 -30.12 20.82 6.05
N LEU A 563 -29.76 20.69 4.76
CA LEU A 563 -30.38 21.41 3.65
C LEU A 563 -31.28 20.47 2.85
N MET A 564 -32.53 20.88 2.62
CA MET A 564 -33.45 20.19 1.72
C MET A 564 -33.25 20.70 0.30
N ILE A 565 -32.78 19.84 -0.60
CA ILE A 565 -32.49 20.18 -1.98
C ILE A 565 -33.44 19.48 -2.95
N ARG A 566 -33.85 20.21 -3.99
CA ARG A 566 -34.56 19.66 -5.14
C ARG A 566 -33.53 19.33 -6.20
N ILE A 567 -33.44 18.06 -6.55
CA ILE A 567 -32.51 17.58 -7.58
C ILE A 567 -33.32 17.28 -8.84
N SER A 568 -32.88 17.85 -9.95
CA SER A 568 -33.47 17.65 -11.27
C SER A 568 -32.33 17.45 -12.27
N CYS A 569 -31.81 16.23 -12.35
CA CYS A 569 -30.72 15.86 -13.25
C CYS A 569 -30.91 14.44 -13.80
N GLN A 570 -30.02 14.00 -14.67
CA GLN A 570 -29.94 12.61 -15.14
C GLN A 570 -28.87 11.88 -14.33
N VAL A 571 -29.09 10.59 -14.09
CA VAL A 571 -28.13 9.72 -13.41
C VAL A 571 -27.88 8.48 -14.25
N GLN A 572 -26.64 8.03 -14.28
CA GLN A 572 -26.24 6.75 -14.88
C GLN A 572 -25.04 6.17 -14.13
N PHE A 573 -24.94 4.84 -14.10
CA PHE A 573 -23.75 4.12 -13.64
C PHE A 573 -23.14 3.32 -14.79
N ILE A 574 -21.84 3.50 -15.01
CA ILE A 574 -21.04 2.71 -15.95
C ILE A 574 -19.79 2.27 -15.21
N ASP A 575 -19.66 0.97 -14.99
CA ASP A 575 -18.53 0.41 -14.26
C ASP A 575 -17.20 0.67 -14.99
N ILE A 576 -16.33 1.50 -14.41
CA ILE A 576 -14.92 1.76 -14.82
C ILE A 576 -14.02 1.66 -13.57
N GLU A 577 -14.44 0.89 -12.57
CA GLU A 577 -13.75 0.76 -11.27
C GLU A 577 -12.41 0.05 -11.38
N GLY A 578 -12.17 -0.67 -12.48
CA GLY A 578 -10.89 -1.34 -12.72
C GLY A 578 -10.65 -2.43 -11.68
N LEU A 579 -11.66 -3.27 -11.47
CA LEU A 579 -11.63 -4.44 -10.59
C LEU A 579 -12.04 -5.70 -11.37
N HIS A 580 -11.83 -6.86 -10.77
CA HIS A 580 -12.33 -8.12 -11.30
C HIS A 580 -13.87 -8.19 -11.30
N ASP A 581 -14.41 -8.99 -12.22
CA ASP A 581 -15.84 -9.33 -12.25
C ASP A 581 -16.08 -10.74 -11.70
N GLY A 582 -17.36 -11.09 -11.50
CA GLY A 582 -17.72 -12.40 -10.94
C GLY A 582 -17.25 -13.57 -11.80
N ARG A 583 -17.15 -13.40 -13.12
CA ARG A 583 -16.60 -14.44 -14.02
C ARG A 583 -15.11 -14.64 -13.78
N SER A 584 -14.35 -13.56 -13.63
CA SER A 584 -12.91 -13.60 -13.42
C SER A 584 -12.56 -14.17 -12.05
N LEU A 585 -13.26 -13.77 -10.99
CA LEU A 585 -13.14 -14.39 -9.65
C LEU A 585 -13.31 -15.91 -9.71
N LYS A 586 -14.42 -16.36 -10.29
CA LYS A 586 -14.78 -17.78 -10.42
C LYS A 586 -13.86 -18.57 -11.34
N THR A 587 -12.99 -17.91 -12.11
CA THR A 587 -12.04 -18.54 -13.02
C THR A 587 -10.62 -18.52 -12.47
N ILE A 588 -10.18 -17.41 -11.88
CA ILE A 588 -8.79 -17.17 -11.45
C ILE A 588 -8.55 -17.77 -10.07
N ILE A 589 -9.44 -17.56 -9.10
CA ILE A 589 -9.27 -18.08 -7.73
C ILE A 589 -9.13 -19.62 -7.72
N PRO A 590 -9.94 -20.39 -8.47
CA PRO A 590 -9.73 -21.83 -8.60
C PRO A 590 -8.39 -22.25 -9.22
N GLN A 591 -7.81 -21.42 -10.09
CA GLN A 591 -6.50 -21.71 -10.70
C GLN A 591 -5.34 -21.45 -9.74
N VAL A 592 -5.48 -20.47 -8.83
CA VAL A 592 -4.51 -20.24 -7.74
C VAL A 592 -4.43 -21.47 -6.82
N ASN A 593 -5.54 -22.19 -6.66
CA ASN A 593 -5.64 -23.45 -5.91
C ASN A 593 -5.04 -23.39 -4.49
N PRO A 594 -5.46 -22.43 -3.64
CA PRO A 594 -4.95 -22.30 -2.27
C PRO A 594 -5.36 -23.49 -1.39
N ARG A 595 -4.60 -23.77 -0.31
CA ARG A 595 -5.01 -24.80 0.66
C ARG A 595 -6.18 -24.35 1.53
N LYS A 596 -6.22 -23.08 1.90
CA LYS A 596 -7.32 -22.44 2.63
C LYS A 596 -7.69 -21.11 1.97
N LEU A 597 -8.97 -20.78 1.93
CA LEU A 597 -9.50 -19.56 1.32
C LEU A 597 -10.29 -18.76 2.35
N VAL A 598 -9.98 -17.48 2.51
CA VAL A 598 -10.72 -16.52 3.33
C VAL A 598 -11.30 -15.46 2.40
N LEU A 599 -12.62 -15.29 2.44
CA LEU A 599 -13.34 -14.31 1.60
C LEU A 599 -13.81 -13.13 2.44
N ILE A 600 -13.35 -11.93 2.07
CA ILE A 600 -13.56 -10.67 2.79
C ILE A 600 -14.18 -9.61 1.87
N HIS A 601 -14.46 -8.40 2.38
CA HIS A 601 -14.88 -7.22 1.59
C HIS A 601 -16.01 -7.48 0.57
N ALA A 602 -17.15 -8.03 1.00
CA ALA A 602 -18.32 -8.25 0.13
C ALA A 602 -19.62 -8.48 0.90
N THR A 603 -20.76 -8.40 0.21
CA THR A 603 -22.05 -8.74 0.81
C THR A 603 -22.14 -10.24 1.14
N ASP A 604 -22.95 -10.59 2.14
CA ASP A 604 -23.18 -12.01 2.51
C ASP A 604 -23.63 -12.87 1.32
N GLU A 605 -24.41 -12.28 0.40
CA GLU A 605 -24.88 -12.95 -0.81
C GLU A 605 -23.75 -13.27 -1.79
N GLU A 606 -22.85 -12.31 -2.04
CA GLU A 606 -21.69 -12.48 -2.92
C GLU A 606 -20.70 -13.51 -2.38
N ARG A 607 -20.42 -13.45 -1.07
CA ARG A 607 -19.50 -14.37 -0.39
C ARG A 607 -20.02 -15.81 -0.42
N GLU A 608 -21.31 -16.00 -0.18
CA GLU A 608 -21.95 -17.31 -0.21
C GLU A 608 -22.02 -17.88 -1.65
N ASP A 609 -22.25 -17.05 -2.66
CA ASP A 609 -22.20 -17.48 -4.07
C ASP A 609 -20.80 -17.93 -4.50
N MET A 610 -19.76 -17.20 -4.07
CA MET A 610 -18.38 -17.58 -4.33
C MET A 610 -18.01 -18.90 -3.62
N LYS A 611 -18.42 -19.06 -2.35
CA LYS A 611 -18.24 -20.31 -1.59
C LYS A 611 -18.92 -21.51 -2.26
N ARG A 612 -20.14 -21.34 -2.78
CA ARG A 612 -20.85 -22.40 -3.52
C ARG A 612 -20.10 -22.80 -4.79
N THR A 613 -19.60 -21.81 -5.53
CA THR A 613 -18.82 -22.06 -6.75
C THR A 613 -17.53 -22.82 -6.46
N CYS A 614 -16.79 -22.41 -5.42
CA CYS A 614 -15.58 -23.10 -4.96
C CYS A 614 -15.89 -24.52 -4.49
N SER A 615 -16.95 -24.72 -3.71
CA SER A 615 -17.32 -26.03 -3.14
C SER A 615 -17.81 -27.03 -4.20
N ALA A 616 -18.33 -26.54 -5.34
CA ALA A 616 -18.74 -27.39 -6.45
C ALA A 616 -17.56 -28.04 -7.19
N LEU A 617 -16.35 -27.47 -7.06
CA LEU A 617 -15.15 -27.98 -7.70
C LEU A 617 -14.52 -29.11 -6.87
N SER A 618 -14.59 -30.34 -7.36
CA SER A 618 -14.08 -31.53 -6.64
C SER A 618 -12.57 -31.50 -6.32
N ALA A 619 -11.78 -30.73 -7.06
CA ALA A 619 -10.33 -30.60 -6.87
C ALA A 619 -9.92 -29.39 -6.01
N PHE A 620 -10.89 -28.56 -5.59
CA PHE A 620 -10.63 -27.34 -4.81
C PHE A 620 -10.73 -27.60 -3.30
N THR A 621 -10.15 -26.71 -2.49
CA THR A 621 -10.22 -26.85 -1.04
C THR A 621 -11.65 -26.73 -0.51
N LYS A 622 -11.96 -27.48 0.56
CA LYS A 622 -13.22 -27.36 1.31
C LYS A 622 -13.13 -26.32 2.43
N ASP A 623 -11.92 -25.89 2.77
CA ASP A 623 -11.65 -24.95 3.84
C ASP A 623 -11.81 -23.52 3.32
N VAL A 624 -13.08 -23.11 3.16
CA VAL A 624 -13.49 -21.77 2.74
C VAL A 624 -14.18 -21.05 3.90
N TYR A 625 -13.54 -20.00 4.40
CA TYR A 625 -13.97 -19.22 5.56
C TYR A 625 -14.62 -17.90 5.14
N LEU A 626 -15.71 -17.55 5.83
CA LEU A 626 -16.51 -16.34 5.62
C LEU A 626 -16.60 -15.56 6.95
N PRO A 627 -15.50 -14.97 7.44
CA PRO A 627 -15.49 -14.25 8.71
C PRO A 627 -16.50 -13.09 8.70
N LYS A 628 -17.24 -12.91 9.78
CA LYS A 628 -18.05 -11.70 10.01
C LYS A 628 -17.22 -10.62 10.70
N TYR A 629 -17.81 -9.43 10.82
CA TYR A 629 -17.21 -8.34 11.59
C TYR A 629 -16.84 -8.78 13.01
N GLU A 630 -15.61 -8.47 13.42
CA GLU A 630 -14.97 -8.83 14.69
C GLU A 630 -14.82 -10.35 14.94
N GLU A 631 -15.15 -11.19 13.96
CA GLU A 631 -14.98 -12.64 14.07
C GLU A 631 -13.52 -13.02 13.81
N ALA A 632 -12.89 -13.64 14.81
CA ALA A 632 -11.59 -14.27 14.67
C ALA A 632 -11.75 -15.72 14.17
N VAL A 633 -11.05 -16.05 13.09
CA VAL A 633 -11.03 -17.37 12.47
C VAL A 633 -9.61 -17.92 12.53
N ASN A 634 -9.46 -19.12 13.09
CA ASN A 634 -8.19 -19.81 13.07
C ASN A 634 -7.97 -20.46 11.69
N VAL A 635 -6.95 -20.00 10.97
CA VAL A 635 -6.58 -20.47 9.63
C VAL A 635 -5.25 -21.24 9.67
N SER A 636 -4.69 -21.55 10.86
CA SER A 636 -3.43 -22.29 11.02
C SER A 636 -3.44 -23.65 10.33
N ILE A 637 -2.37 -23.99 9.62
CA ILE A 637 -2.21 -25.35 9.12
C ILE A 637 -1.40 -26.13 10.15
N ASP A 638 -1.90 -27.30 10.54
CA ASP A 638 -1.14 -28.24 11.38
C ASP A 638 -0.05 -28.92 10.54
N VAL A 639 0.94 -28.14 10.07
CA VAL A 639 2.15 -28.67 9.44
C VAL A 639 3.24 -28.72 10.49
N ASN A 640 3.60 -29.92 10.90
CA ASN A 640 4.83 -30.11 11.66
C ASN A 640 6.01 -29.98 10.69
N ALA A 641 6.61 -28.80 10.63
CA ALA A 641 7.84 -28.56 9.91
C ALA A 641 9.04 -28.96 10.78
N PHE A 642 9.96 -29.74 10.21
CA PHE A 642 11.20 -30.15 10.86
C PHE A 642 12.37 -29.88 9.92
N SER A 643 13.37 -29.15 10.40
CA SER A 643 14.63 -28.97 9.68
C SER A 643 15.52 -30.18 9.89
N LEU A 644 15.92 -30.84 8.80
CA LEU A 644 16.76 -32.05 8.80
C LEU A 644 17.99 -31.82 7.90
N LYS A 645 19.16 -32.28 8.35
CA LYS A 645 20.39 -32.24 7.55
C LYS A 645 20.55 -33.55 6.77
N LEU A 646 20.79 -33.47 5.46
CA LEU A 646 21.11 -34.64 4.65
C LEU A 646 22.59 -34.99 4.81
N SER A 647 22.92 -36.25 5.08
CA SER A 647 24.33 -36.70 5.10
C SER A 647 24.94 -36.76 3.69
N ASP A 648 26.24 -36.51 3.59
CA ASP A 648 26.98 -36.58 2.31
C ASP A 648 26.88 -37.95 1.64
N ASP A 649 26.86 -39.03 2.44
CA ASP A 649 26.70 -40.39 1.95
C ASP A 649 25.30 -40.64 1.37
N LEU A 650 24.28 -40.01 1.92
CA LEU A 650 22.92 -40.09 1.40
C LEU A 650 22.79 -39.34 0.08
N ILE A 651 23.36 -38.14 -0.01
CA ILE A 651 23.36 -37.31 -1.24
C ILE A 651 24.04 -38.05 -2.40
N ARG A 652 25.16 -38.74 -2.13
CA ARG A 652 25.87 -39.55 -3.14
C ARG A 652 25.08 -40.74 -3.66
N ASN A 653 24.17 -41.29 -2.86
CA ASN A 653 23.37 -42.47 -3.20
C ASN A 653 22.02 -42.11 -3.84
N LEU A 654 21.71 -40.81 -4.05
CA LEU A 654 20.47 -40.40 -4.71
C LEU A 654 20.48 -40.75 -6.19
N ILE A 655 19.47 -41.50 -6.61
CA ILE A 655 19.24 -41.84 -8.01
C ILE A 655 18.27 -40.79 -8.57
N TRP A 656 18.80 -39.82 -9.31
CA TRP A 656 18.00 -38.77 -9.94
C TRP A 656 17.34 -39.29 -11.21
N THR A 657 16.03 -39.09 -11.31
CA THR A 657 15.24 -39.42 -12.49
C THR A 657 14.63 -38.15 -13.05
N LYS A 658 14.89 -37.85 -14.32
CA LYS A 658 14.37 -36.65 -14.97
C LYS A 658 12.89 -36.81 -15.33
N VAL A 659 12.04 -35.92 -14.80
CA VAL A 659 10.60 -35.87 -15.08
C VAL A 659 10.24 -34.47 -15.57
N GLY A 660 10.07 -34.33 -16.89
CA GLY A 660 9.82 -33.01 -17.50
C GLY A 660 11.05 -32.09 -17.35
N ASN A 661 10.85 -30.95 -16.67
CA ASN A 661 11.91 -29.96 -16.40
C ASN A 661 12.59 -30.18 -15.04
N CYS A 662 12.08 -31.09 -14.21
CA CYS A 662 12.59 -31.33 -12.85
C CYS A 662 13.30 -32.68 -12.75
N GLU A 663 14.19 -32.81 -11.77
CA GLU A 663 14.84 -34.07 -11.40
C GLU A 663 14.27 -34.53 -10.06
N VAL A 664 13.81 -35.78 -10.01
CA VAL A 664 13.13 -36.37 -8.84
C VAL A 664 13.92 -37.58 -8.39
N SER A 665 14.13 -37.70 -7.08
CA SER A 665 14.73 -38.87 -6.46
C SER A 665 13.88 -39.35 -5.29
N HIS A 666 13.75 -40.67 -5.14
CA HIS A 666 13.13 -41.28 -3.97
C HIS A 666 14.20 -41.64 -2.95
N MET A 667 13.93 -41.29 -1.70
CA MET A 667 14.86 -41.46 -0.60
C MET A 667 14.18 -42.15 0.57
N LEU A 668 14.80 -43.23 1.04
CA LEU A 668 14.52 -43.84 2.33
C LEU A 668 15.77 -43.65 3.19
N ALA A 669 15.63 -42.93 4.29
CA ALA A 669 16.73 -42.58 5.18
C ALA A 669 16.34 -42.81 6.64
N LYS A 670 17.34 -43.10 7.47
CA LYS A 670 17.23 -43.22 8.91
C LYS A 670 17.54 -41.86 9.53
N ILE A 671 16.66 -41.38 10.41
CA ILE A 671 16.91 -40.16 11.20
C ILE A 671 17.77 -40.56 12.40
N GLU A 672 18.93 -39.94 12.55
CA GLU A 672 19.75 -39.99 13.75
C GLU A 672 19.76 -38.62 14.41
N LYS A 673 19.35 -38.59 15.68
CA LYS A 673 19.49 -37.38 16.51
C LYS A 673 20.97 -37.24 16.89
N PRO A 674 21.55 -36.02 16.88
CA PRO A 674 22.85 -35.82 17.50
C PRO A 674 22.78 -36.31 18.94
N LEU A 675 23.80 -37.07 19.36
CA LEU A 675 23.94 -37.46 20.75
C LEU A 675 24.16 -36.19 21.56
N ASP A 676 23.23 -35.85 22.45
CA ASP A 676 23.50 -34.88 23.50
C ASP A 676 24.74 -35.36 24.25
N SER A 677 25.83 -34.61 24.17
CA SER A 677 27.07 -34.86 24.89
C SER A 677 26.90 -34.56 26.39
N GLU A 678 25.91 -35.16 27.03
CA GLU A 678 25.89 -35.30 28.49
C GLU A 678 26.69 -36.56 28.86
N THR A 679 28.02 -36.42 28.85
CA THR A 679 29.04 -37.10 29.70
C THR A 679 30.35 -37.30 28.94
N GLN A 680 31.23 -36.30 28.99
CA GLN A 680 32.64 -36.46 29.33
C GLN A 680 33.29 -35.09 29.48
N ASP A 681 33.66 -34.74 30.71
CA ASP A 681 34.64 -33.69 31.00
C ASP A 681 35.93 -33.99 30.22
N SER A 682 36.36 -33.08 29.33
CA SER A 682 37.77 -32.81 29.00
C SER A 682 37.90 -31.63 28.03
N GLU A 683 38.49 -30.56 28.55
CA GLU A 683 39.33 -29.53 27.88
C GLU A 683 38.76 -28.82 26.65
N VAL A 684 38.32 -27.58 26.88
CA VAL A 684 38.02 -26.57 25.86
C VAL A 684 39.31 -26.21 25.11
N ASN A 685 39.39 -26.56 23.83
CA ASN A 685 40.39 -26.01 22.91
C ASN A 685 40.00 -24.58 22.52
N GLU A 686 40.93 -23.64 22.67
CA GLU A 686 40.74 -22.19 22.41
C GLU A 686 40.53 -21.81 20.93
N GLU A 687 40.49 -22.78 19.99
CA GLU A 687 40.30 -22.50 18.56
C GLU A 687 38.83 -22.39 18.11
N ASP A 688 37.86 -22.86 18.90
CA ASP A 688 36.42 -22.82 18.55
C ASP A 688 35.71 -21.50 18.89
N ALA A 689 36.40 -20.55 19.54
CA ALA A 689 35.83 -19.27 19.94
C ALA A 689 35.66 -18.25 18.78
N LYS A 690 36.05 -18.59 17.55
CA LYS A 690 36.00 -17.70 16.37
C LYS A 690 34.98 -18.11 15.29
N ARG A 691 34.10 -19.09 15.54
CA ARG A 691 33.03 -19.47 14.59
C ARG A 691 31.72 -18.73 14.89
N ASN A 692 31.09 -18.22 13.83
CA ASN A 692 29.84 -17.46 13.87
C ASN A 692 28.70 -18.27 14.52
N ASP A 693 27.74 -17.60 15.18
CA ASP A 693 26.61 -18.27 15.85
C ASP A 693 25.72 -19.09 14.90
N SER A 694 25.71 -18.78 13.60
CA SER A 694 25.01 -19.58 12.58
C SER A 694 25.59 -20.98 12.39
N ASP A 695 26.89 -21.19 12.64
CA ASP A 695 27.55 -22.48 12.46
C ASP A 695 27.33 -23.41 13.67
N LYS A 696 27.04 -22.84 14.84
CA LYS A 696 26.77 -23.60 16.07
C LYS A 696 25.39 -24.27 16.06
N GLU A 697 24.38 -23.63 15.46
CA GLU A 697 23.04 -24.23 15.31
C GLU A 697 23.03 -25.40 14.30
N ALA A 698 23.92 -25.38 13.30
CA ALA A 698 24.00 -26.41 12.26
C ALA A 698 24.50 -27.78 12.78
N ASP A 699 25.19 -27.81 13.92
CA ASP A 699 25.70 -29.03 14.55
C ASP A 699 24.64 -29.76 15.41
N HIS A 700 23.55 -29.07 15.80
CA HIS A 700 22.47 -29.65 16.60
C HIS A 700 21.27 -30.18 15.78
N LEU A 701 21.33 -30.10 14.45
CA LEU A 701 20.25 -30.59 13.58
C LEU A 701 20.29 -32.13 13.42
N PRO A 702 19.14 -32.83 13.48
CA PRO A 702 19.06 -34.26 13.19
C PRO A 702 19.53 -34.58 11.75
N VAL A 703 20.35 -35.63 11.62
CA VAL A 703 20.98 -36.02 10.35
C VAL A 703 20.28 -37.24 9.75
N LEU A 704 20.03 -37.19 8.45
CA LEU A 704 19.48 -38.28 7.65
C LEU A 704 20.62 -39.13 7.06
N ASN A 705 20.68 -40.40 7.46
CA ASN A 705 21.68 -41.37 7.03
C ASN A 705 21.07 -42.45 6.12
N PRO A 706 21.84 -43.04 5.18
CA PRO A 706 21.34 -44.09 4.30
C PRO A 706 20.98 -45.36 5.08
N VAL A 707 19.89 -46.01 4.70
CA VAL A 707 19.44 -47.27 5.31
C VAL A 707 20.31 -48.43 4.80
N THR A 708 21.33 -48.82 5.57
CA THR A 708 22.26 -49.89 5.19
C THR A 708 21.98 -51.24 5.88
N LEU A 709 21.27 -51.23 7.01
CA LEU A 709 21.01 -52.42 7.83
C LEU A 709 19.69 -53.11 7.44
N ARG A 710 19.71 -54.46 7.38
CA ARG A 710 18.52 -55.28 7.10
C ARG A 710 17.41 -55.12 8.15
N SER A 711 17.76 -54.83 9.40
CA SER A 711 16.81 -54.54 10.48
C SER A 711 16.01 -53.26 10.23
N ASP A 712 16.64 -52.28 9.59
CA ASP A 712 16.08 -50.94 9.40
C ASP A 712 15.16 -50.93 8.18
N LEU A 713 15.50 -51.69 7.14
CA LEU A 713 14.60 -52.01 6.02
C LEU A 713 13.32 -52.74 6.46
N ALA A 714 13.37 -53.55 7.53
CA ALA A 714 12.20 -54.22 8.06
C ALA A 714 11.27 -53.27 8.84
N ARG A 715 11.80 -52.17 9.37
CA ARG A 715 11.05 -51.11 10.07
C ARG A 715 10.60 -49.98 9.14
N ALA A 716 11.13 -49.92 7.92
CA ALA A 716 10.77 -48.90 6.95
C ALA A 716 9.27 -48.96 6.58
N PRO A 717 8.58 -47.82 6.49
CA PRO A 717 7.19 -47.78 6.07
C PRO A 717 7.08 -48.30 4.63
N ARG A 718 6.21 -49.30 4.41
CA ARG A 718 5.92 -49.82 3.07
C ARG A 718 4.88 -48.92 2.40
N ALA A 719 5.34 -47.87 1.72
CA ALA A 719 4.49 -47.11 0.81
C ALA A 719 4.32 -47.88 -0.52
N ALA A 720 3.16 -47.75 -1.15
CA ALA A 720 2.98 -48.21 -2.52
C ALA A 720 3.80 -47.30 -3.47
N PRO A 721 4.47 -47.84 -4.49
CA PRO A 721 5.29 -47.04 -5.39
C PRO A 721 4.42 -46.00 -6.13
N LEU A 722 4.74 -44.73 -5.96
CA LEU A 722 4.14 -43.59 -6.61
C LEU A 722 4.81 -43.38 -7.97
N LEU A 723 4.04 -43.45 -9.04
CA LEU A 723 4.55 -43.20 -10.39
C LEU A 723 4.40 -41.71 -10.72
N VAL A 724 5.51 -40.98 -10.73
CA VAL A 724 5.56 -39.55 -11.00
C VAL A 724 6.00 -39.32 -12.45
N GLY A 725 5.12 -38.69 -13.24
CA GLY A 725 5.40 -38.32 -14.62
C GLY A 725 4.17 -38.39 -15.52
N ASN A 726 4.28 -37.79 -16.71
CA ASN A 726 3.20 -37.77 -17.69
C ASN A 726 3.67 -38.43 -18.98
N THR A 727 3.31 -39.69 -19.21
CA THR A 727 3.63 -40.33 -20.49
C THR A 727 2.74 -39.76 -21.58
N LYS A 728 3.32 -39.03 -22.53
CA LYS A 728 2.63 -38.66 -23.76
C LYS A 728 2.67 -39.85 -24.72
N LEU A 729 1.50 -40.25 -25.24
CA LEU A 729 1.39 -41.39 -26.16
C LEU A 729 2.22 -41.19 -27.44
N ALA A 730 2.43 -39.94 -27.87
CA ALA A 730 3.29 -39.60 -29.00
C ALA A 730 4.79 -39.88 -28.73
N GLU A 731 5.27 -39.58 -27.52
CA GLU A 731 6.65 -39.85 -27.10
C GLU A 731 6.87 -41.35 -26.91
N LEU A 732 5.90 -42.04 -26.28
CA LEU A 732 5.94 -43.50 -26.14
C LEU A 732 5.97 -44.20 -27.51
N ARG A 733 5.17 -43.72 -28.48
CA ARG A 733 5.19 -44.22 -29.86
C ARG A 733 6.58 -44.09 -30.49
N LYS A 734 7.22 -42.93 -30.35
CA LYS A 734 8.58 -42.70 -30.87
C LYS A 734 9.59 -43.65 -30.21
N ALA A 735 9.55 -43.78 -28.89
CA ALA A 735 10.44 -44.66 -28.14
C ALA A 735 10.27 -46.16 -28.48
N LEU A 736 9.05 -46.59 -28.81
CA LEU A 736 8.76 -47.96 -29.25
C LEU A 736 9.22 -48.22 -30.69
N LEU A 737 9.09 -47.24 -31.58
CA LEU A 737 9.60 -47.32 -32.95
C LEU A 737 11.13 -47.42 -32.97
N ASP A 738 11.82 -46.69 -32.10
CA ASP A 738 13.28 -46.76 -31.95
C ASP A 738 13.76 -48.17 -31.50
N GLN A 739 12.91 -48.91 -30.77
CA GLN A 739 13.14 -50.30 -30.36
C GLN A 739 12.64 -51.33 -31.39
N ARG A 740 12.25 -50.90 -32.60
CA ARG A 740 11.66 -51.72 -33.68
C ARG A 740 10.33 -52.40 -33.33
N ILE A 741 9.57 -51.86 -32.37
CA ILE A 741 8.21 -52.30 -32.06
C ILE A 741 7.23 -51.42 -32.84
N SER A 742 6.37 -52.04 -33.67
CA SER A 742 5.34 -51.30 -34.41
C SER A 742 4.38 -50.62 -33.43
N ALA A 743 4.09 -49.32 -33.62
CA ALA A 743 3.21 -48.57 -32.73
C ALA A 743 2.28 -47.65 -33.54
N GLU A 744 0.98 -47.96 -33.49
CA GLU A 744 -0.08 -47.26 -34.23
C GLU A 744 -1.08 -46.61 -33.27
N LEU A 745 -1.38 -45.34 -33.50
CA LEU A 745 -2.38 -44.62 -32.73
C LEU A 745 -3.75 -44.91 -33.34
N LYS A 746 -4.60 -45.65 -32.62
CA LYS A 746 -6.00 -45.82 -32.96
C LYS A 746 -6.78 -44.75 -32.18
N GLY A 747 -7.74 -44.08 -32.81
CA GLY A 747 -8.49 -42.96 -32.20
C GLY A 747 -9.00 -43.25 -30.78
N GLU A 748 -9.32 -42.18 -30.02
CA GLU A 748 -9.72 -42.24 -28.59
C GLU A 748 -8.59 -42.51 -27.57
N GLY A 749 -7.36 -42.06 -27.86
CA GLY A 749 -6.27 -42.12 -26.87
C GLY A 749 -5.72 -43.53 -26.61
N VAL A 750 -5.77 -44.40 -27.62
CA VAL A 750 -5.25 -45.77 -27.57
C VAL A 750 -4.04 -45.93 -28.50
N LEU A 751 -2.93 -46.43 -27.95
CA LEU A 751 -1.74 -46.78 -28.70
C LEU A 751 -1.64 -48.31 -28.81
N LEU A 752 -1.77 -48.84 -30.02
CA LEU A 752 -1.61 -50.27 -30.30
C LEU A 752 -0.14 -50.56 -30.61
N CYS A 753 0.50 -51.34 -29.76
CA CYS A 753 1.91 -51.72 -29.80
C CYS A 753 2.03 -53.18 -30.25
N GLY A 754 2.83 -53.44 -31.28
CA GLY A 754 3.10 -54.77 -31.85
C GLY A 754 1.88 -55.48 -32.44
N GLY A 755 0.72 -54.81 -32.53
CA GLY A 755 -0.56 -55.43 -32.90
C GLY A 755 -1.21 -56.28 -31.80
N VAL A 756 -0.60 -56.38 -30.61
CA VAL A 756 -1.01 -57.32 -29.55
C VAL A 756 -1.25 -56.63 -28.20
N VAL A 757 -0.63 -55.46 -27.96
CA VAL A 757 -0.71 -54.73 -26.68
C VAL A 757 -1.34 -53.36 -26.90
N ALA A 758 -2.43 -53.04 -26.22
CA ALA A 758 -3.07 -51.74 -26.24
C ALA A 758 -2.71 -50.94 -24.99
N VAL A 759 -2.18 -49.73 -25.17
CA VAL A 759 -1.94 -48.76 -24.10
C VAL A 759 -2.99 -47.67 -24.20
N ARG A 760 -3.85 -47.54 -23.18
CA ARG A 760 -4.92 -46.54 -23.13
C ARG A 760 -4.63 -45.51 -22.05
N LYS A 761 -4.79 -44.24 -22.39
CA LYS A 761 -4.72 -43.14 -21.43
C LYS A 761 -6.13 -42.70 -21.04
N LEU A 762 -6.49 -42.91 -19.77
CA LEU A 762 -7.78 -42.50 -19.20
C LEU A 762 -7.70 -41.05 -18.68
N SER A 763 -8.86 -40.44 -18.40
CA SER A 763 -8.96 -39.14 -17.73
C SER A 763 -8.31 -39.20 -16.33
N GLY A 764 -7.60 -38.14 -15.95
CA GLY A 764 -6.85 -38.07 -14.69
C GLY A 764 -5.46 -38.72 -14.69
N GLY A 765 -4.85 -38.95 -15.86
CA GLY A 765 -3.45 -39.39 -15.96
C GLY A 765 -3.21 -40.89 -15.73
N LYS A 766 -4.27 -41.70 -15.56
CA LYS A 766 -4.17 -43.15 -15.44
C LYS A 766 -3.89 -43.79 -16.80
N ILE A 767 -2.94 -44.73 -16.84
CA ILE A 767 -2.59 -45.50 -18.04
C ILE A 767 -2.95 -46.96 -17.78
N THR A 768 -3.75 -47.56 -18.67
CA THR A 768 -4.02 -48.99 -18.65
C THR A 768 -3.29 -49.68 -19.80
N ILE A 769 -2.68 -50.82 -19.51
CA ILE A 769 -2.01 -51.67 -20.50
C ILE A 769 -2.83 -52.95 -20.58
N GLU A 770 -3.43 -53.20 -21.74
CA GLU A 770 -4.28 -54.35 -22.02
C GLU A 770 -3.61 -55.19 -23.11
N GLY A 771 -3.42 -56.49 -22.86
CA GLY A 771 -2.79 -57.38 -23.83
C GLY A 771 -2.59 -58.79 -23.28
N GLY A 772 -2.35 -59.75 -24.19
CA GLY A 772 -2.00 -61.12 -23.81
C GLY A 772 -0.60 -61.21 -23.19
N LEU A 773 -0.41 -62.15 -22.27
CA LEU A 773 0.90 -62.47 -21.67
C LEU A 773 1.90 -62.84 -22.78
N SER A 774 2.78 -61.90 -23.10
CA SER A 774 3.74 -62.00 -24.19
C SER A 774 5.00 -61.19 -23.85
N ASN A 775 6.13 -61.51 -24.49
CA ASN A 775 7.38 -60.75 -24.27
C ASN A 775 7.20 -59.26 -24.64
N GLN A 776 6.41 -58.98 -25.68
CA GLN A 776 6.07 -57.61 -26.09
C GLN A 776 5.29 -56.85 -25.01
N PHE A 777 4.42 -57.51 -24.24
CA PHE A 777 3.73 -56.88 -23.11
C PHE A 777 4.71 -56.39 -22.04
N PHE A 778 5.71 -57.21 -21.70
CA PHE A 778 6.72 -56.84 -20.71
C PHE A 778 7.68 -55.76 -21.22
N GLU A 779 8.03 -55.76 -22.51
CA GLU A 779 8.85 -54.71 -23.12
C GLU A 779 8.13 -53.36 -23.16
N VAL A 780 6.87 -53.33 -23.61
CA VAL A 780 6.04 -52.11 -23.60
C VAL A 780 5.87 -51.58 -22.18
N ARG A 781 5.60 -52.46 -21.20
CA ARG A 781 5.52 -52.09 -19.78
C ARG A 781 6.83 -51.52 -19.25
N LYS A 782 7.98 -52.12 -19.60
CA LYS A 782 9.31 -51.64 -19.20
C LYS A 782 9.61 -50.26 -19.78
N MET A 783 9.19 -49.98 -21.02
CA MET A 783 9.35 -48.67 -21.65
C MET A 783 8.50 -47.60 -20.98
N ILE A 784 7.26 -47.93 -20.61
CA ILE A 784 6.38 -47.02 -19.85
C ILE A 784 7.01 -46.70 -18.49
N TYR A 785 7.57 -47.70 -17.79
CA TYR A 785 8.27 -47.45 -16.52
C TYR A 785 9.56 -46.65 -16.66
N LYS A 786 10.26 -46.71 -17.80
CA LYS A 786 11.42 -45.83 -18.03
C LYS A 786 11.04 -44.36 -18.23
N MET A 787 9.80 -44.10 -18.65
CA MET A 787 9.27 -42.74 -18.86
C MET A 787 8.61 -42.16 -17.59
N LEU A 788 8.52 -42.95 -16.52
CA LEU A 788 7.93 -42.58 -15.25
C LEU A 788 9.02 -42.66 -14.17
N ALA A 789 9.10 -41.69 -13.27
CA ALA A 789 9.85 -41.88 -12.05
C ALA A 789 9.03 -42.78 -11.11
N ILE A 790 9.62 -43.88 -10.68
CA ILE A 790 9.04 -44.74 -9.64
C ILE A 790 9.58 -44.22 -8.32
N VAL A 791 8.70 -43.64 -7.50
CA VAL A 791 8.99 -43.10 -6.17
C VAL A 791 8.49 -44.06 -5.12
#